data_AF-A0A238WQX5-F1
#
_entry.id   AF-A0A238WQX5-F1
#
_cell.length_a   1.000
_cell.length_b   1.000
_cell.length_c   1.000
_cell.angle_alpha   90.00
_cell.angle_beta   90.00
_cell.angle_gamma   90.00
#
_symmetry.space_group_name_H-M   'P 1'
#
loop_
_entity.id
_entity.type
_entity.pdbx_description
1 polymer ?
#
loop_
_entity_poly.entity_id
_entity_poly.type
_entity_poly.pdbx_seq_one_letter_code
_entity_poly.pdbx_strand_id
1 'polypeptide(L)'
;MNRYPPDADYKNMSVAILPRAAEFRYLESSHDARSVAVSSTRGLYLVHLDKPDTYTTLKVPTSKGGLIAFGPEDDLLAHLAGRYLTVFPIREPDKPIFVNRIEGKYRYTALAVAGNANQPKFALGDTSGVVTLIDNGAFPLEESWSINGPVDTIALTQDQRFCLFSGRVAGEVAIWDITAGVGRSLSEVGSATVITLSGDGKQAISGTSSGTVYVHDVESRELLRTFEVHTAPIVELRVLNSKGAVLSRDETGTARIFSLQGRESPKSFDVTPNRNGRLLITPDASKMVLLVGEILGTYAFPELKSEIQATEYATKRLALVGDSGVGKSTLGWRIAHSEFKPQESTHGQQFWVIDKLSTVRPDGVEVSAVLWDFAGQPEYRLVHSLFLEDIDVALVLFDASRQEEVLAGVEYWIKHLRSDTGALPDAILVGSRSDRGLAAISKEEIETFCHDNGMKLGYVETSAATGAGIDKLLQKIENAIEQQPVQVTVSTEAFQEVKQRVIRLKSSADSAAKALVPVDQLVEIVNKERGKSVPKELLVAAVRALRNHGYLGVLADSSLTQYVLFSPDLMISLASSVILEARRNPKGLGALSESDILQGRIVFPEIAGMTREQQRILLDAVVLLFISRDLCFRESLGSETFLVFPALINQGISLAKRRDTDDFVTYRISGNVENVYSALVVLLGYTNTFKRAKHWRDNAEYELDSDQICGFRQIARASGVVDIVLSYAPPTSVSARLLFQGLVEEFLKRRNIMIERFPSVSCNACKYIQERSTVVRRMTERRTFINCEECGERSPLPSITIVELPGQIDGEVQVQQRVARGRSAYQSALVHVKSIARDRGLTKPTCFISYAWGQWDDDKWVHQLARDLEVADVAVILDVWNNSSAGASVPRFLERIDKSDFIIVVGSPAYRQKYENDVSEFGSIVAAEVDLINNRMTGRESNKSSVLPLLRSGTRQHSLPPLLQGRVTYDMTTEENYFPRLLDIVLTLFKLDFQDATVENLRERFRI
;
A
#
# COMPACT_ATOMS: atom_id res chain seq x y z
N MET A 1 25.46 36.96 -1.60
CA MET A 1 25.06 37.70 -0.38
C MET A 1 23.67 38.34 -0.50
N ASN A 2 23.16 38.73 -1.67
CA ASN A 2 21.79 39.32 -1.82
C ASN A 2 20.62 38.31 -2.00
N ARG A 3 20.68 37.12 -1.40
CA ARG A 3 19.60 36.10 -1.50
C ARG A 3 19.54 35.23 -0.23
N TYR A 4 19.52 35.88 0.92
CA TYR A 4 19.33 35.28 2.24
C TYR A 4 18.11 35.98 2.89
N PRO A 5 17.44 35.40 3.89
CA PRO A 5 16.10 35.83 4.30
C PRO A 5 16.02 37.36 4.45
N PRO A 6 15.02 38.03 3.83
CA PRO A 6 15.01 39.48 3.68
C PRO A 6 14.99 40.26 5.00
N ASP A 7 14.78 39.60 6.14
CA ASP A 7 14.63 40.23 7.47
C ASP A 7 15.57 39.70 8.55
N ALA A 8 16.61 38.92 8.21
CA ALA A 8 17.61 38.55 9.22
C ALA A 8 18.57 39.72 9.44
N ASP A 9 18.63 40.26 10.66
CA ASP A 9 19.61 41.30 11.02
C ASP A 9 21.03 40.70 10.93
N TYR A 10 21.71 40.93 9.81
CA TYR A 10 22.99 40.30 9.44
C TYR A 10 24.17 40.66 10.37
N LYS A 11 23.94 41.48 11.41
CA LYS A 11 24.99 41.96 12.33
C LYS A 11 25.48 40.91 13.33
N ASN A 12 24.79 39.79 13.50
CA ASN A 12 25.13 38.74 14.51
C ASN A 12 25.41 37.36 13.88
N MET A 13 25.98 37.30 12.67
CA MET A 13 26.26 36.04 11.97
C MET A 13 27.67 35.52 12.31
N SER A 14 27.78 34.28 12.78
CA SER A 14 29.07 33.59 12.93
C SER A 14 29.19 32.43 11.94
N VAL A 15 30.38 32.23 11.35
CA VAL A 15 30.54 31.43 10.12
C VAL A 15 31.74 30.48 10.21
N ALA A 16 31.49 29.19 10.03
CA ALA A 16 32.51 28.19 9.75
C ALA A 16 32.71 28.03 8.23
N ILE A 17 33.96 27.96 7.76
CA ILE A 17 34.27 27.56 6.38
C ILE A 17 34.82 26.14 6.40
N LEU A 18 34.01 25.20 5.92
CA LEU A 18 34.35 23.78 5.77
C LEU A 18 35.14 23.55 4.46
N PRO A 19 35.79 22.38 4.26
CA PRO A 19 36.73 22.18 3.16
C PRO A 19 36.16 22.29 1.73
N ARG A 20 36.92 22.99 0.86
CA ARG A 20 36.48 23.63 -0.41
C ARG A 20 35.95 22.76 -1.57
N ALA A 21 35.79 21.47 -1.36
CA ALA A 21 35.63 20.51 -2.45
C ALA A 21 34.87 19.24 -2.03
N ALA A 22 33.97 19.38 -1.06
CA ALA A 22 33.16 18.28 -0.55
C ALA A 22 31.67 18.55 -0.79
N GLU A 23 30.93 17.53 -1.23
CA GLU A 23 29.48 17.55 -1.22
C GLU A 23 29.01 17.13 0.18
N PHE A 24 28.26 18.01 0.85
CA PHE A 24 27.70 17.73 2.17
C PHE A 24 26.39 16.97 2.03
N ARG A 25 26.24 15.86 2.76
CA ARG A 25 25.08 14.97 2.65
C ARG A 25 24.15 15.05 3.85
N TYR A 26 24.72 15.04 5.05
CA TYR A 26 23.97 14.98 6.30
C TYR A 26 24.46 16.03 7.30
N LEU A 27 23.53 16.58 8.08
CA LEU A 27 23.73 17.65 9.06
C LEU A 27 22.84 17.34 10.27
N GLU A 28 23.40 17.36 11.47
CA GLU A 28 22.68 17.07 12.71
C GLU A 28 23.29 17.85 13.88
N SER A 29 22.48 18.21 14.87
CA SER A 29 22.91 18.90 16.09
C SER A 29 22.81 17.99 17.30
N SER A 30 23.66 18.27 18.29
CA SER A 30 23.50 17.72 19.64
C SER A 30 22.19 18.19 20.28
N HIS A 31 21.64 17.37 21.18
CA HIS A 31 20.42 17.63 21.94
C HIS A 31 20.56 18.87 22.85
N ASP A 32 21.77 19.14 23.34
CA ASP A 32 22.16 20.29 24.16
C ASP A 32 22.37 21.59 23.37
N ALA A 33 22.20 21.55 22.03
CA ALA A 33 22.36 22.68 21.13
C ALA A 33 23.77 23.32 21.11
N ARG A 34 24.81 22.61 21.56
CA ARG A 34 26.19 23.14 21.60
C ARG A 34 27.07 22.70 20.44
N SER A 35 26.71 21.62 19.74
CA SER A 35 27.54 21.04 18.69
C SER A 35 26.71 20.64 17.47
N VAL A 36 27.36 20.64 16.31
CA VAL A 36 26.78 20.22 15.03
C VAL A 36 27.76 19.30 14.31
N ALA A 37 27.28 18.13 13.90
CA ALA A 37 28.02 17.21 13.07
C ALA A 37 27.63 17.36 11.59
N VAL A 38 28.63 17.33 10.71
CA VAL A 38 28.47 17.47 9.27
C VAL A 38 29.19 16.35 8.56
N SER A 39 28.47 15.54 7.76
CA SER A 39 29.08 14.50 6.93
C SER A 39 29.15 14.93 5.47
N SER A 40 30.33 14.75 4.88
CA SER A 40 30.62 15.08 3.49
C SER A 40 31.27 13.92 2.74
N THR A 41 31.41 14.05 1.43
CA THR A 41 32.21 13.14 0.58
C THR A 41 33.72 13.17 0.83
N ARG A 42 34.18 13.91 1.84
CA ARG A 42 35.60 13.95 2.25
C ARG A 42 35.84 13.59 3.72
N GLY A 43 34.80 13.57 4.56
CA GLY A 43 34.96 13.22 5.97
C GLY A 43 33.77 13.63 6.83
N LEU A 44 34.01 13.56 8.14
CA LEU A 44 33.05 13.92 9.18
C LEU A 44 33.64 15.07 10.00
N TYR A 45 32.87 16.14 10.20
CA TYR A 45 33.28 17.34 10.90
C TYR A 45 32.37 17.62 12.08
N LEU A 46 32.94 17.98 13.22
CA LEU A 46 32.21 18.42 14.41
C LEU A 46 32.49 19.90 14.64
N VAL A 47 31.44 20.72 14.64
CA VAL A 47 31.50 22.18 14.84
C VAL A 47 30.88 22.51 16.19
N HIS A 48 31.59 23.24 17.04
CA HIS A 48 31.04 23.73 18.30
C HIS A 48 30.37 25.09 18.07
N LEU A 49 29.08 25.20 18.39
CA LEU A 49 28.24 26.37 18.15
C LEU A 49 28.59 27.58 19.03
N ASP A 50 29.41 27.41 20.07
CA ASP A 50 29.97 28.49 20.87
C ASP A 50 31.27 29.07 20.27
N LYS A 51 31.91 28.32 19.37
CA LYS A 51 33.10 28.73 18.61
C LYS A 51 32.95 28.29 17.15
N PRO A 52 31.95 28.82 16.44
CA PRO A 52 31.56 28.35 15.10
C PRO A 52 32.67 28.54 14.05
N ASP A 53 33.66 29.40 14.29
CA ASP A 53 34.80 29.58 13.38
C ASP A 53 35.77 28.37 13.37
N THR A 54 35.58 27.40 14.27
CA THR A 54 36.45 26.23 14.43
C THR A 54 35.67 24.92 14.28
N TYR A 55 36.31 23.92 13.66
CA TYR A 55 35.77 22.57 13.52
C TYR A 55 36.83 21.51 13.78
N THR A 56 36.40 20.37 14.30
CA THR A 56 37.22 19.17 14.51
C THR A 56 36.95 18.19 13.38
N THR A 57 38.00 17.68 12.72
CA THR A 57 37.86 16.64 11.69
C THR A 57 37.98 15.26 12.34
N LEU A 58 36.93 14.45 12.25
CA LEU A 58 36.88 13.10 12.81
C LEU A 58 37.48 12.10 11.82
N LYS A 59 38.39 11.24 12.32
CA LYS A 59 39.06 10.22 11.50
C LYS A 59 38.12 9.05 11.24
N VAL A 60 37.56 9.00 10.04
CA VAL A 60 36.65 7.93 9.59
C VAL A 60 37.32 6.99 8.58
N PRO A 61 36.95 5.69 8.54
CA PRO A 61 37.59 4.70 7.67
C PRO A 61 37.35 4.93 6.18
N THR A 62 36.26 5.62 5.83
CA THR A 62 35.91 5.90 4.44
C THR A 62 35.44 7.34 4.27
N SER A 63 35.81 7.96 3.14
CA SER A 63 35.37 9.31 2.77
C SER A 63 34.02 9.32 2.04
N LYS A 64 33.29 8.20 1.99
CA LYS A 64 31.94 8.18 1.39
C LYS A 64 30.98 8.81 2.39
N GLY A 65 30.46 10.02 2.10
CA GLY A 65 29.51 10.70 2.97
C GLY A 65 28.41 9.77 3.47
N GLY A 66 28.15 9.81 4.78
CA GLY A 66 27.45 8.76 5.52
C GLY A 66 26.47 9.33 6.55
N LEU A 67 25.53 8.49 6.99
CA LEU A 67 24.51 8.84 7.96
C LEU A 67 25.17 9.22 9.30
N ILE A 68 24.58 10.15 10.02
CA ILE A 68 25.02 10.60 11.35
C ILE A 68 23.84 10.45 12.31
N ALA A 69 24.14 10.15 13.58
CA ALA A 69 23.19 10.19 14.69
C ALA A 69 23.92 10.57 16.00
N PHE A 70 23.41 11.57 16.72
CA PHE A 70 23.86 11.87 18.09
C PHE A 70 23.21 10.90 19.10
N GLY A 71 23.96 10.52 20.13
CA GLY A 71 23.40 9.79 21.28
C GLY A 71 22.50 10.70 22.14
N PRO A 72 21.55 10.13 22.88
CA PRO A 72 20.54 10.89 23.63
C PRO A 72 21.10 11.78 24.74
N GLU A 73 22.27 11.45 25.32
CA GLU A 73 22.95 12.28 26.32
C GLU A 73 24.08 13.14 25.73
N ASP A 74 24.17 13.22 24.39
CA ASP A 74 25.26 13.89 23.67
C ASP A 74 26.66 13.47 24.13
N ASP A 75 26.80 12.22 24.57
CA ASP A 75 28.05 11.60 24.97
C ASP A 75 28.76 10.91 23.80
N LEU A 76 28.01 10.51 22.78
CA LEU A 76 28.52 9.81 21.60
C LEU A 76 27.91 10.27 20.27
N LEU A 77 28.66 10.07 19.19
CA LEU A 77 28.30 10.37 17.81
C LEU A 77 28.53 9.13 16.94
N ALA A 78 27.47 8.62 16.31
CA ALA A 78 27.54 7.51 15.38
C ALA A 78 27.64 8.00 13.94
N HIS A 79 28.49 7.35 13.14
CA HIS A 79 28.66 7.63 11.72
C HIS A 79 28.66 6.33 10.93
N LEU A 80 27.73 6.23 9.97
CA LEU A 80 27.60 5.07 9.09
C LEU A 80 27.92 5.44 7.65
N ALA A 81 29.10 5.02 7.19
CA ALA A 81 29.61 5.28 5.85
C ALA A 81 29.95 3.99 5.10
N GLY A 82 29.28 3.76 3.97
CA GLY A 82 29.43 2.52 3.21
C GLY A 82 28.93 1.31 4.00
N ARG A 83 29.86 0.55 4.57
CA ARG A 83 29.59 -0.60 5.47
C ARG A 83 30.28 -0.45 6.83
N TYR A 84 30.77 0.73 7.17
CA TYR A 84 31.48 0.96 8.43
C TYR A 84 30.62 1.81 9.35
N LEU A 85 30.28 1.27 10.51
CA LEU A 85 29.74 2.01 11.64
C LEU A 85 30.89 2.40 12.55
N THR A 86 31.10 3.71 12.69
CA THR A 86 32.12 4.30 13.54
C THR A 86 31.45 5.13 14.63
N VAL A 87 31.87 4.94 15.88
CA VAL A 87 31.27 5.65 17.03
C VAL A 87 32.36 6.46 17.73
N PHE A 88 32.09 7.74 17.96
CA PHE A 88 33.01 8.67 18.60
C PHE A 88 32.47 9.13 19.95
N PRO A 89 33.29 9.27 21.00
CA PRO A 89 32.90 10.00 22.18
C PRO A 89 32.97 11.51 21.89
N ILE A 90 31.95 12.28 22.25
CA ILE A 90 31.88 13.72 21.92
C ILE A 90 32.89 14.53 22.74
N ARG A 91 33.19 14.09 23.97
CA ARG A 91 34.19 14.75 24.84
C ARG A 91 35.63 14.52 24.38
N GLU A 92 35.92 13.40 23.72
CA GLU A 92 37.25 13.03 23.21
C GLU A 92 37.17 12.53 21.75
N PRO A 93 36.84 13.40 20.79
CA PRO A 93 36.53 13.02 19.42
C PRO A 93 37.71 12.44 18.61
N ASP A 94 38.93 12.54 19.11
CA ASP A 94 40.16 12.20 18.38
C ASP A 94 40.30 10.70 18.08
N LYS A 95 39.64 9.83 18.86
CA LYS A 95 39.66 8.38 18.69
C LYS A 95 38.24 7.80 18.75
N PRO A 96 37.84 6.96 17.78
CA PRO A 96 36.57 6.26 17.85
C PRO A 96 36.59 5.23 18.99
N ILE A 97 35.45 5.06 19.66
CA ILE A 97 35.19 3.99 20.64
C ILE A 97 35.34 2.64 19.95
N PHE A 98 34.71 2.49 18.78
CA PHE A 98 34.90 1.34 17.90
C PHE A 98 34.63 1.69 16.43
N VAL A 99 35.15 0.83 15.55
CA VAL A 99 34.92 0.83 14.10
C VAL A 99 34.55 -0.60 13.72
N ASN A 100 33.30 -0.81 13.32
CA ASN A 100 32.82 -2.13 12.91
C ASN A 100 32.37 -2.14 11.45
N ARG A 101 32.73 -3.22 10.75
CA ARG A 101 32.25 -3.48 9.39
C ARG A 101 30.96 -4.28 9.48
N ILE A 102 29.87 -3.69 9.03
CA ILE A 102 28.55 -4.29 8.99
C ILE A 102 28.42 -5.15 7.72
N GLU A 103 28.10 -6.42 7.88
CA GLU A 103 27.72 -7.28 6.77
C GLU A 103 26.23 -7.09 6.45
N GLY A 104 25.93 -6.87 5.17
CA GLY A 104 24.56 -6.61 4.71
C GLY A 104 24.52 -6.62 3.18
N LYS A 105 23.50 -7.26 2.60
CA LYS A 105 23.30 -7.33 1.15
C LYS A 105 22.86 -5.98 0.58
N TYR A 106 22.09 -5.22 1.36
CA TYR A 106 21.43 -4.00 0.95
C TYR A 106 22.13 -2.74 1.49
N ARG A 107 21.75 -1.56 0.97
CA ARG A 107 22.30 -0.28 1.39
C ARG A 107 21.52 0.26 2.58
N TYR A 108 22.22 0.71 3.62
CA TYR A 108 21.59 1.39 4.75
C TYR A 108 21.17 2.82 4.39
N THR A 109 19.95 3.17 4.78
CA THR A 109 19.26 4.43 4.47
C THR A 109 18.88 5.22 5.72
N ALA A 110 18.78 4.56 6.88
CA ALA A 110 18.45 5.20 8.16
C ALA A 110 19.34 4.68 9.31
N LEU A 111 19.64 5.56 10.28
CA LEU A 111 20.45 5.28 11.47
C LEU A 111 19.83 5.99 12.68
N ALA A 112 19.64 5.27 13.78
CA ALA A 112 19.32 5.83 15.10
C ALA A 112 20.21 5.21 16.18
N VAL A 113 20.34 5.94 17.29
CA VAL A 113 21.22 5.61 18.42
C VAL A 113 20.43 5.76 19.71
N ALA A 114 20.60 4.82 20.64
CA ALA A 114 20.14 4.93 22.02
C ALA A 114 21.18 4.37 23.00
N GLY A 115 20.93 4.56 24.30
CA GLY A 115 21.86 4.20 25.36
C GLY A 115 22.94 5.26 25.58
N ASN A 116 24.01 4.87 26.25
CA ASN A 116 25.14 5.72 26.60
C ASN A 116 26.45 5.17 26.01
N ALA A 117 27.55 5.88 26.20
CA ALA A 117 28.87 5.54 25.65
C ALA A 117 29.39 4.16 26.11
N ASN A 118 28.87 3.62 27.22
CA ASN A 118 29.26 2.31 27.74
C ASN A 118 28.41 1.16 27.16
N GLN A 119 27.16 1.43 26.80
CA GLN A 119 26.22 0.44 26.24
C GLN A 119 25.40 1.05 25.09
N PRO A 120 26.04 1.41 23.96
CA PRO A 120 25.31 1.99 22.85
C PRO A 120 24.56 0.91 22.06
N LYS A 121 23.30 1.20 21.72
CA LYS A 121 22.52 0.42 20.77
C LYS A 121 22.22 1.23 19.52
N PHE A 122 22.22 0.56 18.38
CA PHE A 122 22.00 1.16 17.08
C PHE A 122 20.83 0.48 16.39
N ALA A 123 19.98 1.27 15.74
CA ALA A 123 18.97 0.78 14.83
C ALA A 123 19.32 1.22 13.41
N LEU A 124 19.38 0.26 12.49
CA LEU A 124 19.75 0.45 11.09
C LEU A 124 18.60 0.06 10.19
N GLY A 125 18.17 0.96 9.32
CA GLY A 125 17.19 0.67 8.26
C GLY A 125 17.87 0.53 6.90
N ASP A 126 17.43 -0.42 6.08
CA ASP A 126 17.97 -0.65 4.73
C ASP A 126 16.95 -0.49 3.59
N THR A 127 17.47 -0.52 2.35
CA THR A 127 16.65 -0.38 1.12
C THR A 127 15.68 -1.54 0.88
N SER A 128 15.82 -2.66 1.59
CA SER A 128 14.88 -3.79 1.48
C SER A 128 13.70 -3.68 2.44
N GLY A 129 13.75 -2.72 3.36
CA GLY A 129 12.73 -2.52 4.39
C GLY A 129 13.03 -3.18 5.71
N VAL A 130 14.22 -3.77 5.87
CA VAL A 130 14.62 -4.44 7.11
C VAL A 130 15.24 -3.41 8.06
N VAL A 131 14.78 -3.46 9.29
CA VAL A 131 15.36 -2.79 10.45
C VAL A 131 16.14 -3.80 11.28
N THR A 132 17.38 -3.45 11.57
CA THR A 132 18.37 -4.26 12.27
C THR A 132 18.80 -3.56 13.55
N LEU A 133 18.77 -4.26 14.69
CA LEU A 133 19.38 -3.78 15.93
C LEU A 133 20.81 -4.32 16.10
N ILE A 134 21.68 -3.46 16.62
CA ILE A 134 23.07 -3.80 16.95
C ILE A 134 23.34 -3.34 18.37
N ASP A 135 23.78 -4.26 19.23
CA ASP A 135 24.21 -3.97 20.60
C ASP A 135 25.74 -3.98 20.70
N ASN A 136 26.32 -2.94 21.31
CA ASN A 136 27.74 -2.88 21.70
C ASN A 136 28.75 -3.21 20.58
N GLY A 137 28.34 -3.05 19.32
CA GLY A 137 29.15 -3.44 18.17
C GLY A 137 29.42 -4.95 18.04
N ALA A 138 28.74 -5.80 18.82
CA ALA A 138 28.82 -7.25 18.68
C ALA A 138 28.01 -7.71 17.46
N PHE A 139 28.63 -8.52 16.62
CA PHE A 139 28.00 -9.29 15.54
C PHE A 139 28.04 -10.77 15.95
N PRO A 140 26.98 -11.58 15.69
CA PRO A 140 25.86 -11.36 14.77
C PRO A 140 24.57 -10.77 15.39
N LEU A 141 23.61 -10.44 14.50
CA LEU A 141 22.27 -9.86 14.75
C LEU A 141 21.42 -10.69 15.72
N GLU A 142 20.85 -10.06 16.76
CA GLU A 142 19.90 -10.74 17.65
C GLU A 142 18.44 -10.56 17.21
N GLU A 143 18.04 -9.40 16.67
CA GLU A 143 16.64 -9.15 16.31
C GLU A 143 16.48 -8.21 15.09
N SER A 144 15.47 -8.49 14.26
CA SER A 144 15.13 -7.67 13.09
C SER A 144 13.63 -7.66 12.82
N TRP A 145 13.13 -6.55 12.29
CA TRP A 145 11.75 -6.43 11.83
C TRP A 145 11.73 -5.73 10.47
N SER A 146 10.68 -5.91 9.67
CA SER A 146 10.65 -5.36 8.31
C SER A 146 9.33 -4.74 7.93
N ILE A 147 9.39 -3.59 7.27
CA ILE A 147 8.28 -2.99 6.51
C ILE A 147 8.40 -3.33 5.03
N ASN A 148 7.36 -3.01 4.27
CA ASN A 148 7.44 -3.03 2.82
C ASN A 148 8.29 -1.84 2.31
N GLY A 149 9.18 -2.06 1.35
CA GLY A 149 9.97 -0.98 0.73
C GLY A 149 11.05 -0.36 1.64
N PRO A 150 11.83 0.61 1.13
CA PRO A 150 12.98 1.17 1.87
C PRO A 150 12.60 1.83 3.20
N VAL A 151 13.44 1.66 4.22
CA VAL A 151 13.33 2.42 5.48
C VAL A 151 13.92 3.81 5.27
N ASP A 152 13.10 4.86 5.35
CA ASP A 152 13.55 6.24 5.12
C ASP A 152 14.05 6.93 6.39
N THR A 153 13.45 6.61 7.53
CA THR A 153 13.75 7.24 8.81
C THR A 153 13.51 6.25 9.94
N ILE A 154 14.24 6.44 11.04
CA ILE A 154 14.22 5.57 12.20
C ILE A 154 14.46 6.39 13.47
N ALA A 155 13.81 6.00 14.56
CA ALA A 155 13.98 6.56 15.89
C ALA A 155 13.97 5.42 16.92
N LEU A 156 14.72 5.57 18.00
CA LEU A 156 14.85 4.55 19.05
C LEU A 156 14.58 5.22 20.39
N THR A 157 13.73 4.62 21.24
CA THR A 157 13.46 5.15 22.58
C THR A 157 14.68 5.00 23.48
N GLN A 158 14.85 5.92 24.43
CA GLN A 158 16.01 5.92 25.33
C GLN A 158 16.10 4.67 26.20
N ASP A 159 14.94 4.13 26.61
CA ASP A 159 14.82 2.86 27.35
C ASP A 159 15.12 1.62 26.49
N GLN A 160 15.39 1.80 25.19
CA GLN A 160 15.70 0.76 24.22
C GLN A 160 14.58 -0.28 24.07
N ARG A 161 13.34 0.08 24.43
CA ARG A 161 12.18 -0.81 24.35
C ARG A 161 11.47 -0.72 23.00
N PHE A 162 11.40 0.47 22.40
CA PHE A 162 10.66 0.69 21.17
C PHE A 162 11.53 1.27 20.06
N CYS A 163 11.41 0.72 18.85
CA CYS A 163 11.98 1.27 17.63
C CYS A 163 10.86 1.70 16.68
N LEU A 164 10.93 2.95 16.21
CA LEU A 164 10.00 3.52 15.27
C LEU A 164 10.69 3.71 13.94
N PHE A 165 10.02 3.41 12.85
CA PHE A 165 10.56 3.57 11.51
C PHE A 165 9.44 3.76 10.50
N SER A 166 9.77 4.43 9.39
CA SER A 166 8.83 4.58 8.29
C SER A 166 9.44 4.22 6.95
N GLY A 167 8.57 3.75 6.06
CA GLY A 167 8.84 3.57 4.64
C GLY A 167 7.85 4.38 3.84
N ARG A 168 8.30 5.50 3.30
CA ARG A 168 7.50 6.46 2.53
C ARG A 168 6.80 5.77 1.37
N VAL A 169 7.50 4.84 0.72
CA VAL A 169 7.04 4.07 -0.44
C VAL A 169 5.85 3.18 -0.10
N ALA A 170 6.00 2.37 0.95
CA ALA A 170 4.95 1.46 1.36
C ALA A 170 3.77 2.17 2.01
N GLY A 171 3.96 3.42 2.43
CA GLY A 171 2.92 4.10 3.17
C GLY A 171 2.77 3.55 4.58
N GLU A 172 3.86 3.07 5.19
CA GLU A 172 3.84 2.41 6.48
C GLU A 172 4.72 3.16 7.49
N VAL A 173 4.18 3.36 8.69
CA VAL A 173 4.92 3.73 9.90
C VAL A 173 4.75 2.58 10.87
N ALA A 174 5.84 2.04 11.40
CA ALA A 174 5.77 0.94 12.34
C ALA A 174 6.39 1.31 13.69
N ILE A 175 5.79 0.78 14.75
CA ILE A 175 6.36 0.76 16.09
C ILE A 175 6.66 -0.70 16.44
N TRP A 176 7.94 -1.00 16.63
CA TRP A 176 8.43 -2.30 17.07
C TRP A 176 8.73 -2.27 18.57
N ASP A 177 8.01 -3.09 19.35
CA ASP A 177 8.42 -3.42 20.72
C ASP A 177 9.52 -4.49 20.66
N ILE A 178 10.73 -4.06 20.96
CA ILE A 178 11.96 -4.86 20.92
C ILE A 178 11.86 -5.97 21.95
N THR A 179 11.48 -5.63 23.18
CA THR A 179 11.43 -6.60 24.29
C THR A 179 10.36 -7.68 24.11
N ALA A 180 9.24 -7.34 23.46
CA ALA A 180 8.19 -8.29 23.14
C ALA A 180 8.41 -9.03 21.80
N GLY A 181 9.32 -8.55 20.95
CA GLY A 181 9.50 -9.05 19.58
C GLY A 181 8.29 -8.80 18.66
N VAL A 182 7.40 -7.87 19.03
CA VAL A 182 6.14 -7.61 18.31
C VAL A 182 6.11 -6.18 17.77
N GLY A 183 6.08 -6.05 16.45
CA GLY A 183 5.84 -4.80 15.76
C GLY A 183 4.42 -4.66 15.23
N ARG A 184 3.92 -3.43 15.18
CA ARG A 184 2.63 -3.07 14.57
C ARG A 184 2.79 -1.86 13.67
N SER A 185 2.20 -1.92 12.48
CA SER A 185 2.07 -0.77 11.58
C SER A 185 0.92 0.14 12.03
N LEU A 186 1.13 1.44 11.98
CA LEU A 186 0.15 2.50 12.22
C LEU A 186 -0.51 2.86 10.89
N SER A 187 -1.64 2.22 10.59
CA SER A 187 -2.37 2.38 9.32
C SER A 187 -2.86 3.81 9.07
N GLU A 188 -3.18 4.55 10.14
CA GLU A 188 -3.78 5.88 10.07
C GLU A 188 -2.86 6.98 9.49
N VAL A 189 -1.54 6.77 9.52
CA VAL A 189 -0.54 7.76 9.09
C VAL A 189 -0.29 7.72 7.58
N GLY A 190 -0.40 6.54 6.97
CA GLY A 190 -0.02 6.31 5.58
C GLY A 190 1.47 6.64 5.30
N SER A 191 1.74 7.34 4.20
CA SER A 191 3.09 7.70 3.74
C SER A 191 3.73 8.81 4.56
N ALA A 192 4.33 8.41 5.69
CA ALA A 192 5.21 9.26 6.47
C ALA A 192 6.57 9.45 5.79
N THR A 193 6.96 10.70 5.66
CA THR A 193 8.23 11.15 5.09
C THR A 193 9.31 11.31 6.15
N VAL A 194 8.92 11.56 7.40
CA VAL A 194 9.84 11.77 8.53
C VAL A 194 9.16 11.39 9.84
N ILE A 195 9.92 10.88 10.81
CA ILE A 195 9.44 10.56 12.15
C ILE A 195 10.42 11.11 13.20
N THR A 196 9.92 11.35 14.40
CA THR A 196 10.72 11.70 15.58
C THR A 196 10.00 11.31 16.87
N LEU A 197 10.69 11.35 18.00
CA LEU A 197 10.16 11.06 19.33
C LEU A 197 10.10 12.34 20.16
N SER A 198 9.11 12.45 21.05
CA SER A 198 9.09 13.46 22.09
C SER A 198 10.31 13.37 23.00
N GLY A 199 10.65 14.47 23.68
CA GLY A 199 11.81 14.51 24.57
C GLY A 199 11.76 13.51 25.75
N ASP A 200 10.57 13.04 26.12
CA ASP A 200 10.37 11.98 27.12
C ASP A 200 10.26 10.58 26.53
N GLY A 201 10.33 10.43 25.20
CA GLY A 201 10.23 9.16 24.47
C GLY A 201 8.83 8.53 24.45
N LYS A 202 7.81 9.18 25.02
CA LYS A 202 6.46 8.61 25.14
C LYS A 202 5.57 8.85 23.94
N GLN A 203 5.87 9.85 23.12
CA GLN A 203 5.05 10.22 21.96
C GLN A 203 5.84 10.08 20.66
N ALA A 204 5.23 9.41 19.69
CA ALA A 204 5.70 9.27 18.33
C ALA A 204 5.13 10.38 17.46
N ILE A 205 5.98 11.14 16.77
CA ILE A 205 5.56 12.25 15.91
C ILE A 205 5.94 11.91 14.47
N SER A 206 4.94 11.82 13.60
CA SER A 206 5.12 11.42 12.20
C SER A 206 4.64 12.51 11.26
N GLY A 207 5.50 12.92 10.32
CA GLY A 207 5.20 13.91 9.29
C GLY A 207 4.94 13.22 7.98
N THR A 208 3.88 13.62 7.28
CA THR A 208 3.40 12.91 6.09
C THR A 208 3.63 13.68 4.79
N SER A 209 3.57 12.93 3.68
CA SER A 209 3.52 13.48 2.34
C SER A 209 2.28 14.37 2.07
N SER A 210 1.23 14.29 2.89
CA SER A 210 0.07 15.19 2.76
C SER A 210 0.26 16.55 3.42
N GLY A 211 1.31 16.75 4.23
CA GLY A 211 1.48 17.97 5.05
C GLY A 211 0.87 17.86 6.45
N THR A 212 0.41 16.67 6.83
CA THR A 212 -0.20 16.39 8.15
C THR A 212 0.84 15.84 9.11
N VAL A 213 0.82 16.29 10.37
CA VAL A 213 1.59 15.68 11.46
C VAL A 213 0.66 14.85 12.34
N TYR A 214 1.04 13.60 12.60
CA TYR A 214 0.33 12.72 13.53
C TYR A 214 1.15 12.53 14.80
N VAL A 215 0.48 12.50 15.95
CA VAL A 215 1.08 12.26 17.25
C VAL A 215 0.42 11.04 17.88
N HIS A 216 1.19 9.99 18.09
CA HIS A 216 0.72 8.76 18.74
C HIS A 216 1.41 8.58 20.09
N ASP A 217 0.74 7.87 20.99
CA ASP A 217 1.39 7.32 22.17
C ASP A 217 2.20 6.08 21.77
N VAL A 218 3.43 5.96 22.26
CA VAL A 218 4.34 4.88 21.85
C VAL A 218 3.92 3.53 22.43
N GLU A 219 3.42 3.51 23.66
CA GLU A 219 3.12 2.28 24.39
C GLU A 219 1.75 1.69 23.99
N SER A 220 0.70 2.51 24.03
CA SER A 220 -0.65 2.13 23.61
C SER A 220 -0.82 2.09 22.09
N ARG A 221 0.04 2.80 21.34
CA ARG A 221 -0.02 2.96 19.87
C ARG A 221 -1.27 3.72 19.40
N GLU A 222 -1.98 4.37 20.32
CA GLU A 222 -3.18 5.15 20.01
C GLU A 222 -2.83 6.52 19.41
N LEU A 223 -3.61 6.96 18.44
CA LEU A 223 -3.54 8.31 17.92
C LEU A 223 -4.05 9.30 18.97
N LEU A 224 -3.17 10.22 19.40
CA LEU A 224 -3.50 11.26 20.36
C LEU A 224 -4.04 12.51 19.64
N ARG A 225 -3.32 12.96 18.60
CA ARG A 225 -3.56 14.26 17.95
C ARG A 225 -3.16 14.24 16.47
N THR A 226 -3.87 15.05 15.69
CA THR A 226 -3.54 15.34 14.29
C THR A 226 -3.34 16.84 14.11
N PHE A 227 -2.31 17.25 13.36
CA PHE A 227 -2.06 18.65 13.04
C PHE A 227 -2.11 18.84 11.52
N GLU A 228 -3.13 19.53 11.04
CA GLU A 228 -3.33 19.95 9.64
C GLU A 228 -2.80 21.36 9.45
N VAL A 229 -1.48 21.52 9.61
CA VAL A 229 -0.86 22.85 9.58
C VAL A 229 -0.12 23.13 8.27
N HIS A 230 0.40 22.15 7.53
CA HIS A 230 1.09 22.37 6.25
C HIS A 230 0.25 22.02 5.01
N THR A 231 0.60 22.63 3.87
CA THR A 231 -0.04 22.38 2.57
C THR A 231 0.80 21.51 1.63
N ALA A 232 2.05 21.26 2.00
CA ALA A 232 3.03 20.50 1.22
C ALA A 232 3.69 19.40 2.08
N PRO A 233 4.24 18.33 1.46
CA PRO A 233 4.97 17.26 2.13
C PRO A 233 5.92 17.76 3.22
N ILE A 234 5.83 17.16 4.40
CA ILE A 234 6.73 17.47 5.51
C ILE A 234 8.09 16.83 5.19
N VAL A 235 9.16 17.61 5.28
CA VAL A 235 10.52 17.14 5.00
C VAL A 235 11.36 17.03 6.27
N GLU A 236 10.94 17.67 7.35
CA GLU A 236 11.68 17.67 8.61
C GLU A 236 10.75 17.86 9.82
N LEU A 237 11.04 17.12 10.89
CA LEU A 237 10.43 17.26 12.20
C LEU A 237 11.53 17.32 13.27
N ARG A 238 11.40 18.25 14.22
CA ARG A 238 12.29 18.39 15.37
C ARG A 238 11.52 18.76 16.62
N VAL A 239 11.86 18.10 17.73
CA VAL A 239 11.35 18.46 19.06
C VAL A 239 12.29 19.50 19.67
N LEU A 240 11.72 20.64 20.09
CA LEU A 240 12.50 21.79 20.53
C LEU A 240 12.77 21.79 22.04
N ASN A 241 11.83 21.31 22.84
CA ASN A 241 12.03 21.29 24.28
C ASN A 241 11.31 20.12 24.92
N SER A 242 11.72 19.80 26.15
CA SER A 242 11.05 18.82 27.01
C SER A 242 9.59 19.16 27.31
N LYS A 243 9.15 20.40 27.04
CA LYS A 243 7.77 20.86 27.19
C LYS A 243 6.88 20.51 25.98
N GLY A 244 7.42 19.87 24.95
CA GLY A 244 6.65 19.35 23.83
C GLY A 244 6.37 20.35 22.70
N ALA A 245 7.21 21.36 22.50
CA ALA A 245 7.16 22.16 21.28
C ALA A 245 7.81 21.42 20.11
N VAL A 246 7.17 21.45 18.94
CA VAL A 246 7.64 20.78 17.71
C VAL A 246 7.77 21.78 16.59
N LEU A 247 8.88 21.68 15.89
CA LEU A 247 9.12 22.33 14.61
C LEU A 247 8.82 21.34 13.49
N SER A 248 7.98 21.75 12.54
CA SER A 248 7.74 21.06 11.29
C SER A 248 8.08 21.95 10.11
N ARG A 249 8.72 21.39 9.09
CA ARG A 249 9.08 22.10 7.86
C ARG A 249 8.60 21.32 6.65
N ASP A 250 8.01 22.02 5.69
CA ASP A 250 7.58 21.45 4.42
C ASP A 250 8.58 21.68 3.27
N GLU A 251 8.35 21.00 2.15
CA GLU A 251 9.18 21.08 0.94
C GLU A 251 9.21 22.49 0.29
N THR A 252 8.25 23.35 0.62
CA THR A 252 8.21 24.74 0.10
C THR A 252 9.09 25.68 0.90
N GLY A 253 9.56 25.24 2.08
CA GLY A 253 10.39 26.02 2.99
C GLY A 253 9.59 26.74 4.08
N THR A 254 8.29 26.52 4.19
CA THR A 254 7.51 27.05 5.31
C THR A 254 7.76 26.19 6.55
N ALA A 255 8.21 26.84 7.63
CA ALA A 255 8.41 26.22 8.93
C ALA A 255 7.33 26.68 9.91
N ARG A 256 6.83 25.74 10.71
CA ARG A 256 5.83 26.00 11.76
C ARG A 256 6.29 25.43 13.09
N ILE A 257 6.01 26.16 14.16
CA ILE A 257 6.21 25.73 15.53
C ILE A 257 4.85 25.67 16.22
N PHE A 258 4.59 24.56 16.90
CA PHE A 258 3.38 24.38 17.68
C PHE A 258 3.65 23.49 18.90
N SER A 259 2.78 23.58 19.89
CA SER A 259 2.80 22.68 21.04
C SER A 259 2.11 21.36 20.70
N LEU A 260 2.70 20.23 21.10
CA LEU A 260 2.07 18.92 21.08
C LEU A 260 0.76 18.89 21.86
N GLN A 261 0.56 19.84 22.79
CA GLN A 261 -0.69 20.01 23.53
C GLN A 261 -1.75 20.87 22.83
N GLY A 262 -1.44 21.54 21.70
CA GLY A 262 -2.43 22.15 20.80
C GLY A 262 -3.02 23.48 21.27
N ARG A 263 -2.95 23.73 22.58
CA ARG A 263 -3.48 24.92 23.26
C ARG A 263 -2.91 26.26 22.80
N GLU A 264 -1.78 26.25 22.10
CA GLU A 264 -1.15 27.47 21.58
C GLU A 264 -1.28 27.52 20.06
N SER A 265 -1.65 28.69 19.53
CA SER A 265 -1.69 28.96 18.10
C SER A 265 -0.34 28.65 17.44
N PRO A 266 -0.30 27.84 16.36
CA PRO A 266 0.92 27.60 15.60
C PRO A 266 1.54 28.91 15.15
N LYS A 267 2.85 29.03 15.29
CA LYS A 267 3.62 30.19 14.82
C LYS A 267 4.35 29.81 13.54
N SER A 268 4.27 30.65 12.51
CA SER A 268 4.95 30.41 11.24
C SER A 268 6.03 31.42 10.93
N PHE A 269 7.05 30.94 10.22
CA PHE A 269 8.08 31.76 9.61
C PHE A 269 8.61 31.03 8.37
N ASP A 270 8.95 31.81 7.34
CA ASP A 270 9.50 31.25 6.12
C ASP A 270 11.00 31.04 6.28
N VAL A 271 11.44 29.82 5.99
CA VAL A 271 12.86 29.50 5.86
C VAL A 271 13.07 28.86 4.52
N THR A 272 13.33 29.67 3.51
CA THR A 272 13.80 29.20 2.21
C THR A 272 15.31 29.04 2.22
N PRO A 273 15.86 27.83 2.41
CA PRO A 273 17.21 27.58 1.96
C PRO A 273 17.22 27.64 0.43
N ASN A 274 18.31 28.15 -0.13
CA ASN A 274 18.60 27.97 -1.56
C ASN A 274 18.61 26.46 -1.87
N ARG A 275 18.30 26.01 -3.11
CA ARG A 275 18.18 24.58 -3.47
C ARG A 275 19.35 23.66 -3.06
N ASN A 276 20.51 24.24 -2.72
CA ASN A 276 21.73 23.53 -2.30
C ASN A 276 22.06 23.64 -0.81
N GLY A 277 21.19 24.26 0.01
CA GLY A 277 21.43 24.50 1.44
C GLY A 277 20.75 23.47 2.35
N ARG A 278 21.42 23.07 3.43
CA ARG A 278 20.82 22.32 4.55
C ARG A 278 20.57 23.27 5.70
N LEU A 279 19.35 23.27 6.21
CA LEU A 279 18.94 24.05 7.36
C LEU A 279 18.75 23.11 8.53
N LEU A 280 19.23 23.51 9.70
CA LEU A 280 18.99 22.86 10.98
C LEU A 280 18.62 23.94 12.00
N ILE A 281 17.66 23.67 12.87
CA ILE A 281 17.36 24.51 14.04
C ILE A 281 17.78 23.72 15.27
N THR A 282 18.46 24.36 16.20
CA THR A 282 18.90 23.70 17.42
C THR A 282 17.69 23.32 18.28
N PRO A 283 17.76 22.22 19.05
CA PRO A 283 16.66 21.76 19.88
C PRO A 283 16.12 22.89 20.75
N ASP A 284 16.95 23.54 21.55
CA ASP A 284 16.58 24.66 22.42
C ASP A 284 15.94 25.90 21.72
N ALA A 285 15.83 25.89 20.39
CA ALA A 285 15.33 26.98 19.55
C ALA A 285 16.08 28.30 19.78
N SER A 286 17.36 28.24 20.19
CA SER A 286 18.20 29.43 20.36
C SER A 286 18.91 29.83 19.07
N LYS A 287 19.26 28.84 18.23
CA LYS A 287 20.08 29.04 17.02
C LYS A 287 19.48 28.33 15.81
N MET A 288 19.69 28.93 14.65
CA MET A 288 19.44 28.36 13.34
C MET A 288 20.79 28.19 12.62
N VAL A 289 21.04 27.00 12.09
CA VAL A 289 22.29 26.61 11.43
C VAL A 289 22.00 26.35 9.96
N LEU A 290 22.66 27.10 9.07
CA LEU A 290 22.49 26.96 7.63
C LEU A 290 23.83 26.57 7.00
N LEU A 291 23.86 25.44 6.33
CA LEU A 291 24.99 24.96 5.54
C LEU A 291 24.71 25.20 4.06
N VAL A 292 25.48 26.09 3.41
CA VAL A 292 25.40 26.36 1.96
C VAL A 292 26.76 26.19 1.33
N GLY A 293 26.90 25.15 0.49
CA GLY A 293 28.23 24.74 0.04
C GLY A 293 29.10 24.45 1.26
N GLU A 294 30.20 25.17 1.39
CA GLU A 294 31.16 25.03 2.50
C GLU A 294 30.87 25.92 3.70
N ILE A 295 29.95 26.86 3.56
CA ILE A 295 29.72 27.88 4.56
C ILE A 295 28.66 27.37 5.52
N LEU A 296 29.05 27.13 6.77
CA LEU A 296 28.13 26.85 7.86
C LEU A 296 27.93 28.15 8.64
N GLY A 297 26.80 28.80 8.40
CA GLY A 297 26.37 29.99 9.12
C GLY A 297 25.51 29.63 10.32
N THR A 298 25.74 30.29 11.44
CA THR A 298 24.90 30.24 12.63
C THR A 298 24.20 31.58 12.81
N TYR A 299 22.89 31.52 13.07
CA TYR A 299 21.99 32.65 13.20
C TYR A 299 21.24 32.53 14.51
N ALA A 300 20.93 33.66 15.16
CA ALA A 300 19.94 33.65 16.23
C ALA A 300 18.59 33.19 15.67
N PHE A 301 17.84 32.46 16.48
CA PHE A 301 16.49 32.04 16.10
C PHE A 301 15.61 33.29 15.85
N PRO A 302 14.90 33.39 14.70
CA PRO A 302 14.17 34.59 14.34
C PRO A 302 12.98 34.85 15.27
N GLU A 303 12.62 36.12 15.45
CA GLU A 303 11.33 36.48 16.05
C GLU A 303 10.18 35.95 15.19
N LEU A 304 9.25 35.22 15.82
CA LEU A 304 8.13 34.56 15.15
C LEU A 304 7.14 35.62 14.63
N LYS A 305 7.06 35.76 13.30
CA LYS A 305 6.40 36.91 12.64
C LYS A 305 4.87 36.88 12.64
N SER A 306 4.23 35.74 12.89
CA SER A 306 2.77 35.64 12.86
C SER A 306 2.26 34.46 13.70
N GLU A 307 1.34 34.76 14.61
CA GLU A 307 0.45 33.75 15.19
C GLU A 307 -0.58 33.37 14.12
N ILE A 308 -0.65 32.09 13.79
CA ILE A 308 -1.69 31.56 12.92
C ILE A 308 -2.87 31.16 13.80
N GLN A 309 -4.02 31.75 13.56
CA GLN A 309 -5.25 31.30 14.23
C GLN A 309 -5.51 29.83 13.87
N ALA A 310 -5.62 29.01 14.91
CA ALA A 310 -5.90 27.60 14.81
C ALA A 310 -7.18 27.27 15.55
N THR A 311 -7.85 26.25 15.06
CA THR A 311 -9.07 25.70 15.62
C THR A 311 -8.82 24.24 15.98
N GLU A 312 -9.37 23.83 17.11
CA GLU A 312 -9.38 22.43 17.53
C GLU A 312 -10.76 21.86 17.23
N TYR A 313 -10.80 20.78 16.46
CA TYR A 313 -12.04 20.07 16.17
C TYR A 313 -11.82 18.56 16.20
N ALA A 314 -12.92 17.83 16.33
CA ALA A 314 -12.95 16.39 16.22
C ALA A 314 -14.14 15.96 15.37
N THR A 315 -13.97 14.82 14.69
CA THR A 315 -15.02 14.21 13.90
C THR A 315 -15.28 12.81 14.41
N LYS A 316 -16.55 12.52 14.71
CA LYS A 316 -17.03 11.20 15.11
C LYS A 316 -17.75 10.53 13.94
N ARG A 317 -17.33 9.31 13.61
CA ARG A 317 -17.88 8.49 12.53
C ARG A 317 -18.95 7.55 13.07
N LEU A 318 -20.15 7.73 12.57
CA LEU A 318 -21.29 6.86 12.84
C LEU A 318 -21.55 5.99 11.62
N ALA A 319 -21.83 4.71 11.79
CA ALA A 319 -22.14 3.80 10.68
C ALA A 319 -23.56 3.23 10.79
N LEU A 320 -24.33 3.27 9.71
CA LEU A 320 -25.57 2.54 9.52
C LEU A 320 -25.27 1.26 8.76
N VAL A 321 -25.42 0.13 9.44
CA VAL A 321 -25.22 -1.20 8.86
C VAL A 321 -26.44 -2.07 9.09
N GLY A 322 -26.62 -3.12 8.29
CA GLY A 322 -27.84 -3.94 8.32
C GLY A 322 -28.20 -4.45 6.93
N ASP A 323 -29.05 -5.46 6.87
CA ASP A 323 -29.43 -6.12 5.62
C ASP A 323 -30.09 -5.18 4.61
N SER A 324 -30.08 -5.59 3.34
CA SER A 324 -30.81 -4.86 2.31
C SER A 324 -32.29 -4.73 2.67
N GLY A 325 -32.84 -3.54 2.42
CA GLY A 325 -34.25 -3.29 2.61
C GLY A 325 -34.71 -3.14 4.06
N VAL A 326 -33.84 -3.02 5.08
CA VAL A 326 -34.26 -2.75 6.48
C VAL A 326 -34.56 -1.27 6.76
N GLY A 327 -34.31 -0.36 5.82
CA GLY A 327 -34.64 1.07 5.96
C GLY A 327 -33.51 1.97 6.48
N LYS A 328 -32.24 1.56 6.33
CA LYS A 328 -31.05 2.34 6.73
C LYS A 328 -31.05 3.77 6.17
N SER A 329 -31.20 3.91 4.86
CA SER A 329 -31.14 5.20 4.14
C SER A 329 -32.29 6.12 4.52
N THR A 330 -33.49 5.55 4.73
CA THR A 330 -34.66 6.30 5.20
C THR A 330 -34.47 6.80 6.64
N LEU A 331 -33.86 5.97 7.50
CA LEU A 331 -33.51 6.37 8.86
C LEU A 331 -32.41 7.43 8.88
N GLY A 332 -31.34 7.23 8.10
CA GLY A 332 -30.23 8.18 7.96
C GLY A 332 -30.69 9.55 7.46
N TRP A 333 -31.57 9.57 6.44
CA TRP A 333 -32.17 10.81 5.96
C TRP A 333 -32.97 11.53 7.05
N ARG A 334 -33.78 10.80 7.83
CA ARG A 334 -34.56 11.36 8.94
C ARG A 334 -33.68 11.91 10.05
N ILE A 335 -32.57 11.23 10.38
CA ILE A 335 -31.60 11.70 11.37
C ILE A 335 -30.93 13.00 10.90
N ALA A 336 -30.52 13.06 9.63
CA ALA A 336 -29.81 14.21 9.07
C ALA A 336 -30.72 15.44 8.84
N HIS A 337 -31.90 15.25 8.26
CA HIS A 337 -32.75 16.36 7.80
C HIS A 337 -34.00 16.57 8.66
N SER A 338 -34.24 15.71 9.65
CA SER A 338 -35.47 15.73 10.47
C SER A 338 -36.79 15.55 9.70
N GLU A 339 -36.73 15.12 8.44
CA GLU A 339 -37.87 14.90 7.55
C GLU A 339 -37.97 13.45 7.09
N PHE A 340 -39.18 12.99 6.77
CA PHE A 340 -39.36 11.68 6.14
C PHE A 340 -39.32 11.82 4.62
N LYS A 341 -38.40 11.08 3.99
CA LYS A 341 -38.36 10.93 2.54
C LYS A 341 -38.17 9.46 2.19
N PRO A 342 -39.03 8.85 1.37
CA PRO A 342 -38.78 7.52 0.83
C PRO A 342 -37.46 7.52 0.07
N GLN A 343 -36.59 6.59 0.41
CA GLN A 343 -35.33 6.37 -0.28
C GLN A 343 -35.40 5.02 -0.99
N GLU A 344 -34.88 4.96 -2.21
CA GLU A 344 -34.64 3.67 -2.87
C GLU A 344 -33.52 2.92 -2.16
N SER A 345 -33.31 1.65 -2.50
CA SER A 345 -32.18 0.89 -1.97
C SER A 345 -30.87 1.60 -2.31
N THR A 346 -30.06 1.93 -1.29
CA THR A 346 -28.71 2.47 -1.52
C THR A 346 -27.91 1.48 -2.37
N HIS A 347 -27.21 2.02 -3.37
CA HIS A 347 -26.18 1.34 -4.13
C HIS A 347 -24.85 1.94 -3.66
N GLY A 348 -23.97 1.13 -3.04
CA GLY A 348 -22.72 1.60 -2.45
C GLY A 348 -22.91 2.23 -1.06
N GLN A 349 -22.38 3.44 -0.85
CA GLN A 349 -22.36 4.12 0.45
C GLN A 349 -22.99 5.54 0.31
N GLN A 350 -23.39 6.17 1.41
CA GLN A 350 -23.73 7.59 1.49
C GLN A 350 -23.24 8.13 2.83
N PHE A 351 -23.10 9.45 2.97
CA PHE A 351 -22.89 10.03 4.29
C PHE A 351 -23.59 11.37 4.48
N TRP A 352 -23.89 11.71 5.74
CA TRP A 352 -24.48 12.97 6.14
C TRP A 352 -23.78 13.53 7.37
N VAL A 353 -23.52 14.84 7.38
CA VAL A 353 -23.13 15.55 8.60
C VAL A 353 -24.39 15.76 9.44
N ILE A 354 -24.34 15.39 10.72
CA ILE A 354 -25.50 15.48 11.61
C ILE A 354 -25.35 16.69 12.52
N ASP A 355 -25.86 17.84 12.07
CA ASP A 355 -25.72 19.11 12.79
C ASP A 355 -26.27 19.06 14.22
N LYS A 356 -27.29 18.26 14.48
CA LYS A 356 -27.88 18.07 15.83
C LYS A 356 -26.92 17.42 16.84
N LEU A 357 -25.98 16.62 16.36
CA LEU A 357 -24.97 15.94 17.18
C LEU A 357 -23.66 16.73 17.23
N SER A 358 -23.59 17.88 16.55
CA SER A 358 -22.41 18.74 16.58
C SER A 358 -22.47 19.66 17.79
N THR A 359 -21.48 19.57 18.68
CA THR A 359 -21.42 20.33 19.93
C THR A 359 -20.04 20.96 20.12
N VAL A 360 -20.00 22.06 20.87
CA VAL A 360 -18.73 22.66 21.31
C VAL A 360 -18.49 22.24 22.74
N ARG A 361 -17.39 21.55 22.99
CA ARG A 361 -17.02 21.11 24.34
C ARG A 361 -16.58 22.30 25.20
N PRO A 362 -16.62 22.17 26.55
CA PRO A 362 -16.17 23.23 27.45
C PRO A 362 -14.71 23.66 27.28
N ASP A 363 -13.87 22.80 26.69
CA ASP A 363 -12.47 23.06 26.36
C ASP A 363 -12.29 23.82 25.03
N GLY A 364 -13.37 24.12 24.31
CA GLY A 364 -13.37 24.85 23.04
C GLY A 364 -13.26 23.97 21.80
N VAL A 365 -13.18 22.64 21.94
CA VAL A 365 -13.10 21.71 20.81
C VAL A 365 -14.47 21.56 20.14
N GLU A 366 -14.54 21.81 18.82
CA GLU A 366 -15.74 21.57 18.03
C GLU A 366 -15.85 20.07 17.67
N VAL A 367 -16.87 19.37 18.17
CA VAL A 367 -17.14 17.98 17.82
C VAL A 367 -18.22 17.93 16.74
N SER A 368 -17.95 17.24 15.64
CA SER A 368 -18.90 17.02 14.55
C SER A 368 -19.17 15.52 14.38
N ALA A 369 -20.42 15.14 14.09
CA ALA A 369 -20.78 13.75 13.82
C ALA A 369 -21.11 13.54 12.34
N VAL A 370 -20.57 12.47 11.76
CA VAL A 370 -20.79 12.10 10.36
C VAL A 370 -21.36 10.69 10.30
N LEU A 371 -22.55 10.57 9.74
CA LEU A 371 -23.30 9.33 9.61
C LEU A 371 -23.09 8.75 8.22
N TRP A 372 -22.52 7.55 8.16
CA TRP A 372 -22.29 6.77 6.95
C TRP A 372 -23.37 5.70 6.77
N ASP A 373 -24.08 5.69 5.64
CA ASP A 373 -25.00 4.62 5.24
C ASP A 373 -24.33 3.68 4.25
N PHE A 374 -24.23 2.41 4.61
CA PHE A 374 -23.66 1.38 3.75
C PHE A 374 -24.79 0.55 3.13
N ALA A 375 -24.70 0.20 1.84
CA ALA A 375 -25.69 -0.69 1.25
C ALA A 375 -25.66 -2.09 1.90
N GLY A 376 -26.84 -2.66 2.12
CA GLY A 376 -26.99 -3.95 2.81
C GLY A 376 -26.98 -5.17 1.89
N GLN A 377 -26.73 -4.96 0.60
CA GLN A 377 -26.79 -5.97 -0.44
C GLN A 377 -25.52 -6.86 -0.40
N PRO A 378 -25.64 -8.19 -0.44
CA PRO A 378 -24.49 -9.09 -0.37
C PRO A 378 -23.41 -8.85 -1.41
N GLU A 379 -23.79 -8.33 -2.57
CA GLU A 379 -22.92 -8.01 -3.71
C GLU A 379 -21.94 -6.88 -3.42
N TYR A 380 -22.25 -6.01 -2.46
CA TYR A 380 -21.45 -4.85 -2.09
C TYR A 380 -20.54 -5.10 -0.87
N ARG A 381 -20.72 -6.24 -0.18
CA ARG A 381 -19.99 -6.59 1.05
C ARG A 381 -18.47 -6.55 0.85
N LEU A 382 -18.03 -7.03 -0.31
CA LEU A 382 -16.62 -7.10 -0.71
C LEU A 382 -15.95 -5.73 -0.83
N VAL A 383 -16.73 -4.70 -1.18
CA VAL A 383 -16.26 -3.31 -1.28
C VAL A 383 -16.48 -2.58 0.05
N HIS A 384 -17.57 -2.86 0.78
CA HIS A 384 -17.88 -2.20 2.05
C HIS A 384 -16.92 -2.57 3.18
N SER A 385 -16.42 -3.81 3.21
CA SER A 385 -15.40 -4.23 4.18
C SER A 385 -14.11 -3.39 4.11
N LEU A 386 -13.89 -2.65 3.02
CA LEU A 386 -12.75 -1.74 2.85
C LEU A 386 -12.94 -0.39 3.57
N PHE A 387 -14.13 -0.07 4.08
CA PHE A 387 -14.49 1.25 4.60
C PHE A 387 -15.15 1.21 6.00
N LEU A 388 -15.18 0.05 6.65
CA LEU A 388 -15.72 -0.11 8.02
C LEU A 388 -14.66 0.11 9.11
N GLU A 389 -13.47 0.59 8.75
CA GLU A 389 -12.41 0.93 9.70
C GLU A 389 -12.71 2.28 10.39
N ASP A 390 -12.31 2.39 11.66
CA ASP A 390 -12.44 3.60 12.51
C ASP A 390 -13.88 4.12 12.71
N ILE A 391 -14.84 3.22 12.92
CA ILE A 391 -16.21 3.59 13.32
C ILE A 391 -16.26 3.84 14.83
N ASP A 392 -16.66 5.04 15.24
CA ASP A 392 -16.86 5.39 16.65
C ASP A 392 -18.15 4.77 17.22
N VAL A 393 -19.24 4.86 16.47
CA VAL A 393 -20.56 4.31 16.88
C VAL A 393 -21.23 3.59 15.71
N ALA A 394 -21.63 2.33 15.92
CA ALA A 394 -22.33 1.54 14.93
C ALA A 394 -23.82 1.40 15.25
N LEU A 395 -24.66 1.71 14.27
CA LEU A 395 -26.10 1.50 14.29
C LEU A 395 -26.41 0.26 13.44
N VAL A 396 -26.66 -0.87 14.12
CA VAL A 396 -26.94 -2.15 13.45
C VAL A 396 -28.45 -2.31 13.32
N LEU A 397 -28.97 -2.13 12.12
CA LEU A 397 -30.40 -2.15 11.83
C LEU A 397 -30.88 -3.54 11.43
N PHE A 398 -32.04 -3.91 11.96
CA PHE A 398 -32.82 -5.06 11.50
C PHE A 398 -34.31 -4.72 11.46
N ASP A 399 -35.04 -5.40 10.58
CA ASP A 399 -36.50 -5.26 10.50
C ASP A 399 -37.14 -6.22 11.51
N ALA A 400 -37.69 -5.68 12.60
CA ALA A 400 -38.25 -6.47 13.69
C ALA A 400 -39.50 -7.27 13.28
N SER A 401 -40.13 -6.94 12.15
CA SER A 401 -41.33 -7.59 11.64
C SER A 401 -41.06 -8.87 10.82
N ARG A 402 -39.79 -9.17 10.51
CA ARG A 402 -39.41 -10.41 9.80
C ARG A 402 -39.69 -11.64 10.67
N GLN A 403 -40.19 -12.72 10.05
CA GLN A 403 -40.55 -13.96 10.76
C GLN A 403 -39.44 -15.02 10.79
N GLU A 404 -38.52 -15.02 9.83
CA GLU A 404 -37.40 -15.98 9.76
C GLU A 404 -36.05 -15.28 9.97
N GLU A 405 -35.17 -15.90 10.76
CA GLU A 405 -33.76 -15.51 10.97
C GLU A 405 -33.52 -14.01 11.23
N VAL A 406 -34.35 -13.40 12.08
CA VAL A 406 -34.42 -11.95 12.36
C VAL A 406 -33.04 -11.32 12.66
N LEU A 407 -32.16 -12.05 13.33
CA LEU A 407 -30.84 -11.57 13.77
C LEU A 407 -29.65 -12.12 12.97
N ALA A 408 -29.86 -12.99 11.97
CA ALA A 408 -28.74 -13.57 11.21
C ALA A 408 -27.93 -12.49 10.46
N GLY A 409 -28.62 -11.49 9.91
CA GLY A 409 -27.96 -10.32 9.31
C GLY A 409 -27.18 -9.49 10.33
N VAL A 410 -27.68 -9.38 11.58
CA VAL A 410 -27.04 -8.63 12.66
C VAL A 410 -25.72 -9.28 13.06
N GLU A 411 -25.69 -10.61 13.23
CA GLU A 411 -24.47 -11.36 13.54
C GLU A 411 -23.38 -11.16 12.48
N TYR A 412 -23.78 -11.13 11.20
CA TYR A 412 -22.86 -10.82 10.10
C TYR A 412 -22.22 -9.43 10.30
N TRP A 413 -23.00 -8.38 10.55
CA TRP A 413 -22.47 -7.02 10.67
C TRP A 413 -21.63 -6.82 11.94
N ILE A 414 -22.04 -7.40 13.08
CA ILE A 414 -21.27 -7.37 14.33
C ILE A 414 -19.87 -7.94 14.09
N LYS A 415 -19.76 -9.03 13.32
CA LYS A 415 -18.45 -9.62 13.01
C LYS A 415 -17.55 -8.68 12.20
N HIS A 416 -18.10 -7.95 11.24
CA HIS A 416 -17.32 -7.07 10.34
C HIS A 416 -16.98 -5.71 10.96
N LEU A 417 -17.73 -5.30 11.99
CA LEU A 417 -17.43 -4.10 12.78
C LEU A 417 -16.30 -4.33 13.79
N ARG A 418 -15.94 -5.57 14.10
CA ARG A 418 -14.85 -5.84 15.06
C ARG A 418 -13.50 -5.44 14.47
N SER A 419 -12.73 -4.69 15.24
CA SER A 419 -11.38 -4.27 14.86
C SER A 419 -10.36 -5.41 14.98
N ASP A 420 -9.10 -5.15 14.62
CA ASP A 420 -7.95 -6.07 14.71
C ASP A 420 -7.78 -6.71 16.10
N THR A 421 -8.21 -5.99 17.15
CA THR A 421 -8.13 -6.45 18.54
C THR A 421 -9.33 -7.32 18.96
N GLY A 422 -10.28 -7.55 18.04
CA GLY A 422 -11.53 -8.29 18.27
C GLY A 422 -12.62 -7.48 18.97
N ALA A 423 -12.34 -6.22 19.33
CA ALA A 423 -13.28 -5.33 20.00
C ALA A 423 -14.33 -4.79 19.03
N LEU A 424 -15.59 -4.79 19.47
CA LEU A 424 -16.69 -4.14 18.75
C LEU A 424 -16.68 -2.64 19.10
N PRO A 425 -16.88 -1.72 18.15
CA PRO A 425 -17.15 -0.32 18.47
C PRO A 425 -18.44 -0.20 19.29
N ASP A 426 -18.68 0.99 19.85
CA ASP A 426 -19.91 1.23 20.58
C ASP A 426 -21.12 1.03 19.66
N ALA A 427 -21.85 -0.06 19.86
CA ALA A 427 -22.88 -0.51 18.93
C ALA A 427 -24.26 -0.44 19.56
N ILE A 428 -25.21 0.15 18.82
CA ILE A 428 -26.63 0.19 19.14
C ILE A 428 -27.36 -0.75 18.18
N LEU A 429 -28.14 -1.68 18.73
CA LEU A 429 -29.05 -2.50 17.95
C LEU A 429 -30.34 -1.70 17.70
N VAL A 430 -30.71 -1.53 16.43
CA VAL A 430 -31.83 -0.69 16.01
C VAL A 430 -32.90 -1.55 15.34
N GLY A 431 -34.05 -1.69 16.01
CA GLY A 431 -35.24 -2.28 15.40
C GLY A 431 -35.93 -1.23 14.54
N SER A 432 -35.78 -1.31 13.23
CA SER A 432 -36.36 -0.34 12.30
C SER A 432 -37.78 -0.71 11.90
N ARG A 433 -38.53 0.29 11.41
CA ARG A 433 -39.88 0.13 10.84
C ARG A 433 -40.90 -0.45 11.82
N SER A 434 -40.84 -0.04 13.09
CA SER A 434 -41.82 -0.46 14.11
C SER A 434 -43.27 -0.11 13.77
N ASP A 435 -43.49 0.75 12.77
CA ASP A 435 -44.81 1.05 12.19
C ASP A 435 -45.45 -0.10 11.39
N ARG A 436 -44.69 -1.15 11.00
CA ARG A 436 -45.17 -2.21 10.10
C ARG A 436 -45.68 -3.48 10.77
N GLY A 437 -45.52 -3.64 12.08
CA GLY A 437 -45.97 -4.84 12.80
C GLY A 437 -45.31 -5.01 14.16
N LEU A 438 -45.74 -6.03 14.90
CA LEU A 438 -45.13 -6.43 16.17
C LEU A 438 -43.82 -7.18 15.93
N ALA A 439 -42.86 -7.01 16.84
CA ALA A 439 -41.59 -7.71 16.78
C ALA A 439 -41.79 -9.23 16.93
N ALA A 440 -41.09 -10.02 16.11
CA ALA A 440 -41.15 -11.49 16.17
C ALA A 440 -40.40 -12.11 17.37
N ILE A 441 -39.59 -11.31 18.08
CA ILE A 441 -38.69 -11.72 19.19
C ILE A 441 -39.00 -10.84 20.41
N SER A 442 -38.89 -11.40 21.63
CA SER A 442 -39.14 -10.64 22.87
C SER A 442 -38.02 -9.61 23.15
N LYS A 443 -38.33 -8.58 23.94
CA LYS A 443 -37.31 -7.61 24.35
C LYS A 443 -36.22 -8.24 25.22
N GLU A 444 -36.56 -9.22 26.07
CA GLU A 444 -35.56 -9.92 26.88
C GLU A 444 -34.58 -10.74 26.04
N GLU A 445 -35.07 -11.42 24.99
CA GLU A 445 -34.23 -12.18 24.06
C GLU A 445 -33.27 -11.26 23.29
N ILE A 446 -33.75 -10.09 22.85
CA ILE A 446 -32.94 -9.07 22.16
C ILE A 446 -31.87 -8.49 23.10
N GLU A 447 -32.23 -8.18 24.35
CA GLU A 447 -31.27 -7.67 25.34
C GLU A 447 -30.20 -8.70 25.70
N THR A 448 -30.59 -9.97 25.81
CA THR A 448 -29.66 -11.10 26.00
C THR A 448 -28.69 -11.20 24.82
N PHE A 449 -29.21 -11.14 23.58
CA PHE A 449 -28.38 -11.13 22.38
C PHE A 449 -27.40 -9.95 22.36
N CYS A 450 -27.82 -8.74 22.74
CA CYS A 450 -26.94 -7.59 22.84
C CYS A 450 -25.82 -7.82 23.87
N HIS A 451 -26.16 -8.41 25.02
CA HIS A 451 -25.18 -8.72 26.07
C HIS A 451 -24.14 -9.74 25.58
N ASP A 452 -24.60 -10.86 25.01
CA ASP A 452 -23.74 -11.95 24.53
C ASP A 452 -22.80 -11.52 23.40
N ASN A 453 -23.23 -10.56 22.57
CA ASN A 453 -22.44 -10.05 21.45
C ASN A 453 -21.61 -8.79 21.78
N GLY A 454 -21.69 -8.28 23.01
CA GLY A 454 -20.91 -7.12 23.47
C GLY A 454 -21.44 -5.76 23.01
N MET A 455 -22.73 -5.64 22.66
CA MET A 455 -23.39 -4.39 22.29
C MET A 455 -23.80 -3.59 23.54
N LYS A 456 -22.85 -2.87 24.12
CA LYS A 456 -23.00 -2.16 25.40
C LYS A 456 -24.11 -1.11 25.43
N LEU A 457 -24.43 -0.50 24.29
CA LEU A 457 -25.47 0.53 24.19
C LEU A 457 -26.88 -0.06 24.02
N GLY A 458 -27.00 -1.38 23.89
CA GLY A 458 -28.27 -2.13 23.88
C GLY A 458 -29.18 -1.81 22.68
N TYR A 459 -30.49 -1.90 22.91
CA TYR A 459 -31.52 -1.87 21.87
C TYR A 459 -32.34 -0.58 21.84
N VAL A 460 -32.79 -0.16 20.65
CA VAL A 460 -33.77 0.93 20.42
C VAL A 460 -34.70 0.57 19.25
N GLU A 461 -36.02 0.70 19.48
CA GLU A 461 -37.04 0.63 18.42
C GLU A 461 -37.23 2.00 17.76
N THR A 462 -37.27 2.03 16.43
CA THR A 462 -37.41 3.27 15.65
C THR A 462 -38.38 3.15 14.48
N SER A 463 -39.02 4.27 14.14
CA SER A 463 -39.79 4.42 12.91
C SER A 463 -39.43 5.74 12.23
N ALA A 464 -38.79 5.65 11.05
CA ALA A 464 -38.42 6.83 10.27
C ALA A 464 -39.66 7.59 9.72
N ALA A 465 -40.78 6.89 9.52
CA ALA A 465 -42.04 7.47 9.05
C ALA A 465 -42.70 8.33 10.15
N THR A 466 -42.92 7.74 11.33
CA THR A 466 -43.59 8.43 12.44
C THR A 466 -42.66 9.32 13.26
N GLY A 467 -41.35 9.05 13.25
CA GLY A 467 -40.37 9.69 14.13
C GLY A 467 -40.26 9.02 15.51
N ALA A 468 -41.01 7.95 15.79
CA ALA A 468 -40.95 7.25 17.06
C ALA A 468 -39.54 6.71 17.33
N GLY A 469 -39.04 6.92 18.55
CA GLY A 469 -37.74 6.40 19.01
C GLY A 469 -36.50 7.15 18.52
N ILE A 470 -36.63 8.12 17.61
CA ILE A 470 -35.49 8.87 17.04
C ILE A 470 -34.78 9.71 18.10
N ASP A 471 -35.52 10.42 18.97
CA ASP A 471 -34.91 11.24 20.02
C ASP A 471 -34.16 10.39 21.05
N LYS A 472 -34.71 9.22 21.41
CA LYS A 472 -34.05 8.25 22.29
C LYS A 472 -32.78 7.69 21.64
N LEU A 473 -32.80 7.45 20.33
CA LEU A 473 -31.63 7.01 19.58
C LEU A 473 -30.54 8.09 19.57
N LEU A 474 -30.90 9.34 19.25
CA LEU A 474 -29.97 10.47 19.26
C LEU A 474 -29.34 10.68 20.64
N GLN A 475 -30.13 10.65 21.71
CA GLN A 475 -29.61 10.79 23.08
C GLN A 475 -28.61 9.68 23.45
N LYS A 476 -28.83 8.43 22.99
CA LYS A 476 -27.85 7.35 23.19
C LYS A 476 -26.57 7.59 22.41
N ILE A 477 -26.67 8.10 21.18
CA ILE A 477 -25.51 8.44 20.34
C ILE A 477 -24.71 9.58 20.98
N GLU A 478 -25.38 10.64 21.44
CA GLU A 478 -24.74 11.79 22.12
C GLU A 478 -23.94 11.33 23.34
N ASN A 479 -24.57 10.55 24.23
CA ASN A 479 -23.91 10.03 25.43
C ASN A 479 -22.70 9.14 25.08
N ALA A 480 -22.80 8.33 24.03
CA ALA A 480 -21.70 7.49 23.58
C ALA A 480 -20.53 8.34 23.05
N ILE A 481 -20.83 9.34 22.21
CA ILE A 481 -19.83 10.27 21.68
C ILE A 481 -19.12 11.04 22.81
N GLU A 482 -19.86 11.50 23.83
CA GLU A 482 -19.30 12.26 24.95
C GLU A 482 -18.39 11.44 25.86
N GLN A 483 -18.67 10.15 26.03
CA GLN A 483 -17.89 9.26 26.90
C GLN A 483 -16.61 8.74 26.24
N GLN A 484 -16.51 8.81 24.92
CA GLN A 484 -15.36 8.34 24.18
C GLN A 484 -14.19 9.34 24.24
N PRO A 485 -12.94 8.86 24.16
CA PRO A 485 -11.81 9.74 23.91
C PRO A 485 -12.00 10.47 22.58
N VAL A 486 -11.62 11.74 22.58
CA VAL A 486 -11.74 12.61 21.40
C VAL A 486 -10.36 12.78 20.81
N GLN A 487 -10.16 12.25 19.61
CA GLN A 487 -8.97 12.52 18.80
C GLN A 487 -9.10 13.94 18.26
N VAL A 488 -8.28 14.85 18.80
CA VAL A 488 -8.35 16.27 18.46
C VAL A 488 -7.45 16.56 17.25
N THR A 489 -8.05 17.18 16.25
CA THR A 489 -7.35 17.74 15.09
C THR A 489 -7.16 19.23 15.28
N VAL A 490 -5.91 19.68 15.24
CA VAL A 490 -5.54 21.09 15.23
C VAL A 490 -5.33 21.52 13.79
N SER A 491 -6.11 22.48 13.32
CA SER A 491 -6.03 22.97 11.93
C SER A 491 -6.05 24.49 11.89
N THR A 492 -5.40 25.06 10.88
CA THR A 492 -5.46 26.51 10.67
C THR A 492 -6.89 26.92 10.28
N GLU A 493 -7.36 28.09 10.72
CA GLU A 493 -8.72 28.57 10.38
C GLU A 493 -8.96 28.58 8.86
N ALA A 494 -7.97 29.03 8.09
CA ALA A 494 -8.06 29.05 6.63
C ALA A 494 -8.20 27.64 6.02
N PHE A 495 -7.52 26.64 6.58
CA PHE A 495 -7.65 25.25 6.15
C PHE A 495 -9.04 24.71 6.47
N GLN A 496 -9.53 24.95 7.69
CA GLN A 496 -10.85 24.50 8.12
C GLN A 496 -11.99 25.18 7.34
N GLU A 497 -11.87 26.48 7.05
CA GLU A 497 -12.83 27.24 6.22
C GLU A 497 -12.95 26.61 4.82
N VAL A 498 -11.81 26.34 4.17
CA VAL A 498 -11.77 25.71 2.83
C VAL A 498 -12.34 24.30 2.90
N LYS A 499 -11.97 23.51 3.92
CA LYS A 499 -12.48 22.15 4.16
C LYS A 499 -14.01 22.13 4.26
N GLN A 500 -14.59 22.99 5.10
CA GLN A 500 -16.04 23.12 5.26
C GLN A 500 -16.74 23.60 3.99
N ARG A 501 -16.10 24.46 3.18
CA ARG A 501 -16.68 24.92 1.92
C ARG A 501 -16.75 23.81 0.88
N VAL A 502 -15.69 23.01 0.76
CA VAL A 502 -15.67 21.83 -0.12
C VAL A 502 -16.73 20.81 0.30
N ILE A 503 -16.90 20.57 1.61
CA ILE A 503 -17.99 19.71 2.11
C ILE A 503 -19.37 20.26 1.73
N ARG A 504 -19.61 21.57 1.85
CA ARG A 504 -20.88 22.21 1.45
C ARG A 504 -21.17 22.14 -0.04
N LEU A 505 -20.13 22.13 -0.89
CA LEU A 505 -20.33 21.95 -2.33
C LEU A 505 -20.95 20.56 -2.63
N LYS A 506 -20.63 19.53 -1.84
CA LYS A 506 -21.21 18.18 -1.96
C LYS A 506 -22.72 18.18 -1.69
N SER A 507 -23.20 18.93 -0.70
CA SER A 507 -24.62 18.95 -0.29
C SER A 507 -25.53 19.79 -1.20
N SER A 508 -24.97 20.49 -2.20
CA SER A 508 -25.77 21.25 -3.17
C SER A 508 -26.50 20.35 -4.17
N ALA A 509 -27.74 20.71 -4.51
CA ALA A 509 -28.72 19.90 -5.27
C ALA A 509 -28.32 19.53 -6.72
N ASP A 510 -27.15 19.96 -7.21
CA ASP A 510 -26.68 19.81 -8.60
C ASP A 510 -25.58 18.74 -8.72
N SER A 511 -25.68 17.69 -7.89
CA SER A 511 -24.59 16.78 -7.52
C SER A 511 -24.09 15.88 -8.67
N ALA A 512 -24.92 15.63 -9.70
CA ALA A 512 -24.53 14.80 -10.83
C ALA A 512 -23.56 15.50 -11.80
N ALA A 513 -23.76 16.79 -12.08
CA ALA A 513 -22.88 17.58 -12.95
C ALA A 513 -21.55 17.95 -12.27
N LYS A 514 -21.53 17.99 -10.93
CA LYS A 514 -20.35 18.29 -10.10
C LYS A 514 -19.71 17.05 -9.46
N ALA A 515 -20.07 15.85 -9.90
CA ALA A 515 -19.58 14.62 -9.29
C ALA A 515 -18.06 14.47 -9.41
N LEU A 516 -17.47 14.87 -10.55
CA LEU A 516 -16.03 14.83 -10.81
C LEU A 516 -15.56 16.17 -11.39
N VAL A 517 -14.77 16.92 -10.62
CA VAL A 517 -14.37 18.30 -10.97
C VAL A 517 -12.84 18.42 -11.00
N PRO A 518 -12.22 18.98 -12.05
CA PRO A 518 -10.80 19.30 -12.05
C PRO A 518 -10.43 20.20 -10.87
N VAL A 519 -9.28 19.94 -10.23
CA VAL A 519 -8.80 20.74 -9.09
C VAL A 519 -8.73 22.23 -9.45
N ASP A 520 -8.30 22.58 -10.66
CA ASP A 520 -8.19 23.98 -11.10
C ASP A 520 -9.56 24.68 -11.18
N GLN A 521 -10.59 23.99 -11.68
CA GLN A 521 -11.95 24.52 -11.67
C GLN A 521 -12.50 24.64 -10.25
N LEU A 522 -12.13 23.72 -9.34
CA LEU A 522 -12.54 23.81 -7.94
C LEU A 522 -11.94 25.04 -7.25
N VAL A 523 -10.69 25.42 -7.56
CA VAL A 523 -10.09 26.68 -7.09
C VAL A 523 -10.94 27.87 -7.50
N GLU A 524 -11.38 27.93 -8.76
CA GLU A 524 -12.22 29.02 -9.27
C GLU A 524 -13.58 29.08 -8.55
N ILE A 525 -14.23 27.93 -8.37
CA ILE A 525 -15.53 27.83 -7.67
C ILE A 525 -15.39 28.34 -6.23
N VAL A 526 -14.39 27.85 -5.49
CA VAL A 526 -14.17 28.24 -4.10
C VAL A 526 -13.81 29.73 -4.00
N ASN A 527 -12.97 30.25 -4.90
CA ASN A 527 -12.59 31.66 -4.91
C ASN A 527 -13.78 32.58 -5.19
N LYS A 528 -14.63 32.22 -6.15
CA LYS A 528 -15.86 32.96 -6.48
C LYS A 528 -16.84 33.01 -5.31
N GLU A 529 -16.96 31.89 -4.60
CA GLU A 529 -17.85 31.73 -3.45
C GLU A 529 -17.32 32.37 -2.16
N ARG A 530 -15.99 32.50 -2.02
CA ARG A 530 -15.33 33.11 -0.86
C ARG A 530 -15.13 34.63 -1.01
N GLY A 531 -15.04 35.12 -2.24
CA GLY A 531 -14.70 36.53 -2.52
C GLY A 531 -13.25 36.91 -2.20
N LYS A 532 -12.40 35.94 -1.81
CA LYS A 532 -10.96 36.08 -1.57
C LYS A 532 -10.22 34.93 -2.25
N SER A 533 -9.07 35.24 -2.84
CA SER A 533 -8.21 34.22 -3.47
C SER A 533 -7.69 33.23 -2.42
N VAL A 534 -7.88 31.94 -2.67
CA VAL A 534 -7.31 30.81 -1.94
C VAL A 534 -6.11 30.29 -2.73
N PRO A 535 -4.93 30.12 -2.11
CA PRO A 535 -3.80 29.45 -2.75
C PRO A 535 -4.18 28.03 -3.19
N LYS A 536 -3.80 27.64 -4.41
CA LYS A 536 -4.11 26.30 -4.95
C LYS A 536 -3.58 25.19 -4.03
N GLU A 537 -2.42 25.41 -3.42
CA GLU A 537 -1.77 24.49 -2.49
C GLU A 537 -2.64 24.22 -1.26
N LEU A 538 -3.30 25.26 -0.73
CA LEU A 538 -4.20 25.13 0.43
C LEU A 538 -5.43 24.31 0.08
N LEU A 539 -6.05 24.57 -1.08
CA LEU A 539 -7.19 23.78 -1.54
C LEU A 539 -6.81 22.31 -1.75
N VAL A 540 -5.67 22.06 -2.42
CA VAL A 540 -5.20 20.69 -2.67
C VAL A 540 -4.92 19.97 -1.37
N ALA A 541 -4.32 20.63 -0.37
CA ALA A 541 -4.08 20.06 0.94
C ALA A 541 -5.40 19.73 1.68
N ALA A 542 -6.37 20.63 1.65
CA ALA A 542 -7.71 20.39 2.21
C ALA A 542 -8.42 19.22 1.53
N VAL A 543 -8.35 19.13 0.20
CA VAL A 543 -8.91 17.99 -0.58
C VAL A 543 -8.22 16.68 -0.20
N ARG A 544 -6.88 16.66 -0.06
CA ARG A 544 -6.14 15.46 0.39
C ARG A 544 -6.55 15.03 1.79
N ALA A 545 -6.71 15.97 2.72
CA ALA A 545 -7.17 15.66 4.07
C ALA A 545 -8.60 15.09 4.07
N LEU A 546 -9.51 15.71 3.31
CA LEU A 546 -10.87 15.18 3.12
C LEU A 546 -10.89 13.78 2.51
N ARG A 547 -9.99 13.50 1.56
CA ARG A 547 -9.80 12.17 0.98
C ARG A 547 -9.31 11.16 2.01
N ASN A 548 -8.32 11.50 2.83
CA ASN A 548 -7.82 10.61 3.89
C ASN A 548 -8.93 10.23 4.88
N HIS A 549 -9.89 11.13 5.11
CA HIS A 549 -11.06 10.83 5.93
C HIS A 549 -12.23 10.18 5.17
N GLY A 550 -12.09 9.91 3.87
CA GLY A 550 -13.09 9.24 3.03
C GLY A 550 -14.19 10.13 2.46
N TYR A 551 -14.17 11.45 2.71
CA TYR A 551 -15.24 12.36 2.27
C TYR A 551 -15.29 12.56 0.74
N LEU A 552 -14.13 12.49 0.09
CA LEU A 552 -13.93 12.76 -1.34
C LEU A 552 -12.94 11.74 -1.92
N GLY A 553 -13.05 11.46 -3.22
CA GLY A 553 -12.00 10.78 -3.97
C GLY A 553 -11.10 11.78 -4.68
N VAL A 554 -9.84 11.42 -4.92
CA VAL A 554 -8.97 12.16 -5.84
C VAL A 554 -8.51 11.20 -6.92
N LEU A 555 -8.86 11.52 -8.16
CA LEU A 555 -8.47 10.77 -9.33
C LEU A 555 -7.49 11.60 -10.16
N ALA A 556 -6.73 10.94 -11.02
CA ALA A 556 -5.89 11.61 -11.98
C ALA A 556 -6.13 11.01 -13.36
N ASP A 557 -6.13 11.85 -14.38
CA ASP A 557 -6.16 11.39 -15.76
C ASP A 557 -4.75 11.02 -16.27
N SER A 558 -4.67 10.66 -17.55
CA SER A 558 -3.42 10.32 -18.22
C SER A 558 -2.45 11.50 -18.37
N SER A 559 -2.88 12.74 -18.12
CA SER A 559 -2.06 13.95 -18.17
C SER A 559 -1.55 14.38 -16.79
N LEU A 560 -1.81 13.58 -15.74
CA LEU A 560 -1.59 13.91 -14.33
C LEU A 560 -2.49 15.04 -13.80
N THR A 561 -3.51 15.45 -14.55
CA THR A 561 -4.50 16.43 -14.06
C THR A 561 -5.33 15.77 -12.97
N GLN A 562 -5.40 16.42 -11.81
CA GLN A 562 -6.13 15.92 -10.64
C GLN A 562 -7.61 16.33 -10.70
N TYR A 563 -8.47 15.36 -10.39
CA TYR A 563 -9.91 15.51 -10.31
C TYR A 563 -10.39 15.16 -8.91
N VAL A 564 -11.31 15.96 -8.38
CA VAL A 564 -12.00 15.72 -7.11
C VAL A 564 -13.31 15.01 -7.39
N LEU A 565 -13.45 13.80 -6.87
CA LEU A 565 -14.67 13.01 -6.87
C LEU A 565 -15.47 13.33 -5.61
N PHE A 566 -16.54 14.11 -5.76
CA PHE A 566 -17.41 14.52 -4.64
C PHE A 566 -18.30 13.39 -4.10
N SER A 567 -18.53 12.37 -4.92
CA SER A 567 -19.28 11.17 -4.55
C SER A 567 -18.37 9.95 -4.64
N PRO A 568 -17.55 9.64 -3.61
CA PRO A 568 -16.76 8.41 -3.56
C PRO A 568 -17.63 7.17 -3.79
N ASP A 569 -18.87 7.23 -3.30
CA ASP A 569 -19.93 6.25 -3.44
C ASP A 569 -20.21 5.85 -4.90
N LEU A 570 -20.04 6.79 -5.83
CA LEU A 570 -20.17 6.52 -7.26
C LEU A 570 -19.15 5.50 -7.75
N MET A 571 -17.91 5.57 -7.26
CA MET A 571 -16.85 4.62 -7.61
C MET A 571 -17.21 3.21 -7.13
N ILE A 572 -17.78 3.12 -5.92
CA ILE A 572 -18.24 1.86 -5.32
C ILE A 572 -19.43 1.29 -6.09
N SER A 573 -20.43 2.12 -6.40
CA SER A 573 -21.58 1.70 -7.19
C SER A 573 -21.16 1.21 -8.57
N LEU A 574 -20.29 1.96 -9.25
CA LEU A 574 -19.76 1.61 -10.56
C LEU A 574 -18.96 0.30 -10.50
N ALA A 575 -18.09 0.13 -9.50
CA ALA A 575 -17.37 -1.12 -9.29
C ALA A 575 -18.32 -2.31 -9.10
N SER A 576 -19.38 -2.13 -8.34
CA SER A 576 -20.39 -3.17 -8.10
C SER A 576 -21.14 -3.53 -9.38
N SER A 577 -21.50 -2.53 -10.19
CA SER A 577 -22.11 -2.73 -11.51
C SER A 577 -21.19 -3.48 -12.47
N VAL A 578 -19.88 -3.22 -12.45
CA VAL A 578 -18.88 -4.00 -13.23
C VAL A 578 -18.83 -5.46 -12.73
N ILE A 579 -18.82 -5.69 -11.42
CA ILE A 579 -18.85 -7.05 -10.84
C ILE A 579 -20.11 -7.81 -11.25
N LEU A 580 -21.28 -7.14 -11.25
CA LEU A 580 -22.54 -7.72 -11.67
C LEU A 580 -22.53 -8.12 -13.15
N GLU A 581 -21.99 -7.27 -14.02
CA GLU A 581 -21.82 -7.59 -15.44
C GLU A 581 -20.85 -8.77 -15.64
N ALA A 582 -19.77 -8.86 -14.85
CA ALA A 582 -18.87 -10.01 -14.89
C ALA A 582 -19.55 -11.30 -14.45
N ARG A 583 -20.43 -11.24 -13.46
CA ARG A 583 -21.24 -12.37 -12.98
C ARG A 583 -22.28 -12.81 -14.04
N ARG A 584 -22.84 -11.86 -14.79
CA ARG A 584 -23.81 -12.13 -15.88
C ARG A 584 -23.19 -12.76 -17.13
N ASN A 585 -21.86 -12.95 -17.15
CA ASN A 585 -21.18 -13.61 -18.24
C ASN A 585 -21.90 -14.94 -18.59
N PRO A 586 -22.37 -15.13 -19.84
CA PRO A 586 -23.24 -16.24 -20.21
C PRO A 586 -22.57 -17.61 -20.09
N LYS A 587 -21.23 -17.65 -20.10
CA LYS A 587 -20.44 -18.87 -19.90
C LYS A 587 -20.13 -19.13 -18.42
N GLY A 588 -20.52 -18.26 -17.49
CA GLY A 588 -20.21 -18.39 -16.06
C GLY A 588 -18.72 -18.27 -15.75
N LEU A 589 -17.96 -17.57 -16.60
CA LEU A 589 -16.50 -17.42 -16.47
C LEU A 589 -16.09 -16.33 -15.49
N GLY A 590 -17.04 -15.51 -14.99
CA GLY A 590 -16.72 -14.41 -14.09
C GLY A 590 -15.75 -13.39 -14.71
N ALA A 591 -15.89 -13.10 -16.01
CA ALA A 591 -14.92 -12.31 -16.76
C ALA A 591 -15.59 -11.25 -17.66
N LEU A 592 -14.90 -10.13 -17.87
CA LEU A 592 -15.31 -9.03 -18.75
C LEU A 592 -14.17 -8.58 -19.64
N SER A 593 -14.49 -8.15 -20.86
CA SER A 593 -13.53 -7.47 -21.74
C SER A 593 -13.16 -6.12 -21.15
N GLU A 594 -11.86 -5.89 -20.90
CA GLU A 594 -11.35 -4.61 -20.42
C GLU A 594 -11.68 -3.49 -21.43
N SER A 595 -11.60 -3.80 -22.73
CA SER A 595 -11.92 -2.85 -23.78
C SER A 595 -13.41 -2.48 -23.85
N ASP A 596 -14.32 -3.42 -23.56
CA ASP A 596 -15.77 -3.17 -23.58
C ASP A 596 -16.17 -2.21 -22.46
N ILE A 597 -15.55 -2.37 -21.29
CA ILE A 597 -15.71 -1.47 -20.15
C ILE A 597 -15.19 -0.08 -20.53
N LEU A 598 -13.93 0.04 -20.94
CA LEU A 598 -13.25 1.33 -21.14
C LEU A 598 -13.73 2.11 -22.36
N GLN A 599 -14.26 1.43 -23.38
CA GLN A 599 -14.83 2.08 -24.57
C GLN A 599 -16.32 2.45 -24.40
N GLY A 600 -16.93 2.12 -23.25
CA GLY A 600 -18.34 2.41 -22.97
C GLY A 600 -19.30 1.57 -23.82
N ARG A 601 -18.89 0.35 -24.21
CA ARG A 601 -19.79 -0.61 -24.89
C ARG A 601 -20.80 -1.20 -23.90
N ILE A 602 -20.41 -1.27 -22.63
CA ILE A 602 -21.30 -1.55 -21.50
C ILE A 602 -21.79 -0.21 -20.95
N VAL A 603 -23.10 -0.04 -20.86
CA VAL A 603 -23.72 1.19 -20.37
C VAL A 603 -24.00 1.07 -18.88
N PHE A 604 -23.45 1.99 -18.09
CA PHE A 604 -23.67 2.08 -16.65
C PHE A 604 -24.59 3.29 -16.35
N PRO A 605 -25.82 3.07 -15.84
CA PRO A 605 -26.79 4.13 -15.58
C PRO A 605 -26.25 5.25 -14.68
N GLU A 606 -25.39 4.92 -13.72
CA GLU A 606 -24.88 5.83 -12.69
C GLU A 606 -23.96 6.92 -13.24
N ILE A 607 -23.31 6.66 -14.39
CA ILE A 607 -22.41 7.61 -15.06
C ILE A 607 -22.97 8.11 -16.40
N ALA A 608 -24.21 7.75 -16.76
CA ALA A 608 -24.80 8.09 -18.06
C ALA A 608 -24.93 9.61 -18.29
N GLY A 609 -25.08 10.40 -17.23
CA GLY A 609 -25.17 11.86 -17.29
C GLY A 609 -23.82 12.60 -17.36
N MET A 610 -22.69 11.89 -17.32
CA MET A 610 -21.34 12.48 -17.28
C MET A 610 -20.72 12.65 -18.67
N THR A 611 -19.68 13.47 -18.79
CA THR A 611 -18.90 13.57 -20.03
C THR A 611 -18.13 12.28 -20.28
N ARG A 612 -17.80 11.97 -21.55
CA ARG A 612 -17.00 10.78 -21.90
C ARG A 612 -15.63 10.77 -21.21
N GLU A 613 -15.04 11.93 -20.96
CA GLU A 613 -13.77 12.06 -20.25
C GLU A 613 -13.93 11.65 -18.77
N GLN A 614 -14.94 12.20 -18.08
CA GLN A 614 -15.24 11.83 -16.69
C GLN A 614 -15.55 10.33 -16.54
N GLN A 615 -16.33 9.76 -17.47
CA GLN A 615 -16.62 8.32 -17.50
C GLN A 615 -15.33 7.50 -17.60
N ARG A 616 -14.40 7.87 -18.50
CA ARG A 616 -13.13 7.16 -18.68
C ARG A 616 -12.26 7.20 -17.42
N ILE A 617 -12.11 8.37 -16.80
CA ILE A 617 -11.32 8.53 -15.58
C ILE A 617 -11.88 7.64 -14.45
N LEU A 618 -13.20 7.59 -14.30
CA LEU A 618 -13.86 6.73 -13.30
C LEU A 618 -13.68 5.24 -13.60
N LEU A 619 -13.82 4.84 -14.87
CA LEU A 619 -13.66 3.44 -15.26
C LEU A 619 -12.21 2.97 -15.12
N ASP A 620 -11.22 3.78 -15.52
CA ASP A 620 -9.80 3.49 -15.29
C ASP A 620 -9.51 3.34 -13.78
N ALA A 621 -10.09 4.21 -12.94
CA ALA A 621 -9.94 4.13 -11.48
C ALA A 621 -10.57 2.86 -10.89
N VAL A 622 -11.74 2.44 -11.37
CA VAL A 622 -12.41 1.19 -10.95
C VAL A 622 -11.58 -0.04 -11.38
N VAL A 623 -11.03 -0.05 -12.59
CA VAL A 623 -10.14 -1.13 -13.05
C VAL A 623 -8.88 -1.19 -12.18
N LEU A 624 -8.26 -0.03 -11.89
CA LEU A 624 -7.12 0.05 -10.99
C LEU A 624 -7.44 -0.44 -9.58
N LEU A 625 -8.64 -0.14 -9.06
CA LEU A 625 -9.10 -0.61 -7.76
C LEU A 625 -9.14 -2.15 -7.71
N PHE A 626 -9.70 -2.81 -8.73
CA PHE A 626 -9.77 -4.27 -8.75
C PHE A 626 -8.41 -4.94 -8.83
N ILE A 627 -7.49 -4.38 -9.62
CA ILE A 627 -6.15 -4.93 -9.82
C ILE A 627 -5.28 -4.70 -8.58
N SER A 628 -5.27 -3.49 -8.04
CA SER A 628 -4.46 -3.13 -6.88
C SER A 628 -4.86 -3.86 -5.60
N ARG A 629 -6.10 -4.36 -5.53
CA ARG A 629 -6.63 -5.16 -4.41
C ARG A 629 -6.62 -6.67 -4.68
N ASP A 630 -5.98 -7.11 -5.76
CA ASP A 630 -5.90 -8.52 -6.18
C ASP A 630 -7.28 -9.21 -6.29
N LEU A 631 -8.31 -8.48 -6.72
CA LEU A 631 -9.68 -8.99 -6.90
C LEU A 631 -9.87 -9.68 -8.24
N CYS A 632 -9.11 -9.24 -9.25
CA CYS A 632 -9.07 -9.82 -10.57
C CYS A 632 -7.64 -9.83 -11.12
N PHE A 633 -7.42 -10.63 -12.14
CA PHE A 633 -6.20 -10.58 -12.96
C PHE A 633 -6.56 -10.37 -14.43
N ARG A 634 -5.59 -9.90 -15.21
CA ARG A 634 -5.71 -9.81 -16.67
C ARG A 634 -5.29 -11.11 -17.32
N GLU A 635 -6.07 -11.55 -18.30
CA GLU A 635 -5.74 -12.66 -19.18
C GLU A 635 -5.97 -12.22 -20.63
N SER A 636 -5.01 -12.46 -21.53
CA SER A 636 -5.14 -12.13 -22.95
C SER A 636 -5.63 -13.33 -23.73
N LEU A 637 -6.63 -13.14 -24.60
CA LEU A 637 -7.10 -14.14 -25.54
C LEU A 637 -7.09 -13.53 -26.95
N GLY A 638 -6.01 -13.79 -27.70
CA GLY A 638 -5.80 -13.15 -28.99
C GLY A 638 -5.51 -11.66 -28.82
N SER A 639 -6.35 -10.80 -29.41
CA SER A 639 -6.20 -9.35 -29.36
C SER A 639 -6.97 -8.65 -28.23
N GLU A 640 -7.74 -9.42 -27.45
CA GLU A 640 -8.60 -8.91 -26.39
C GLU A 640 -8.06 -9.31 -25.01
N THR A 641 -8.06 -8.35 -24.09
CA THR A 641 -7.68 -8.56 -22.69
C THR A 641 -8.93 -8.61 -21.83
N PHE A 642 -9.04 -9.65 -21.00
CA PHE A 642 -10.15 -9.87 -20.08
C PHE A 642 -9.72 -9.63 -18.64
N LEU A 643 -10.59 -9.00 -17.86
CA LEU A 643 -10.53 -8.99 -16.40
C LEU A 643 -11.28 -10.22 -15.89
N VAL A 644 -10.55 -11.13 -15.23
CA VAL A 644 -11.10 -12.38 -14.70
C VAL A 644 -11.20 -12.28 -13.18
N PHE A 645 -12.42 -12.44 -12.65
CA PHE A 645 -12.73 -12.39 -11.22
C PHE A 645 -12.90 -13.82 -10.67
N PRO A 646 -11.91 -14.36 -9.94
CA PRO A 646 -11.92 -15.77 -9.51
C PRO A 646 -13.16 -16.14 -8.68
N ALA A 647 -13.57 -15.28 -7.76
CA ALA A 647 -14.74 -15.50 -6.91
C ALA A 647 -16.08 -15.53 -7.66
N LEU A 648 -16.12 -15.09 -8.94
CA LEU A 648 -17.34 -15.07 -9.75
C LEU A 648 -17.42 -16.24 -10.73
N ILE A 649 -16.38 -17.10 -10.78
CA ILE A 649 -16.39 -18.28 -11.65
C ILE A 649 -17.46 -19.25 -11.15
N ASN A 650 -18.48 -19.46 -11.97
CA ASN A 650 -19.65 -20.24 -11.61
C ASN A 650 -19.69 -21.63 -12.28
N GLN A 651 -18.70 -21.94 -13.12
CA GLN A 651 -18.57 -23.25 -13.74
C GLN A 651 -18.21 -24.30 -12.70
N GLY A 652 -18.93 -25.43 -12.72
CA GLY A 652 -18.52 -26.65 -12.04
C GLY A 652 -17.63 -27.50 -12.95
N ILE A 653 -16.77 -28.34 -12.35
CA ILE A 653 -16.01 -29.34 -13.11
C ILE A 653 -16.80 -30.65 -13.20
N SER A 654 -16.77 -31.32 -14.35
CA SER A 654 -17.28 -32.69 -14.46
C SER A 654 -16.40 -33.64 -13.66
N LEU A 655 -17.01 -34.58 -12.92
CA LEU A 655 -16.30 -35.59 -12.11
C LEU A 655 -15.27 -36.38 -12.94
N ALA A 656 -15.55 -36.63 -14.22
CA ALA A 656 -14.64 -37.35 -15.13
C ALA A 656 -13.36 -36.57 -15.51
N LYS A 657 -13.29 -35.26 -15.21
CA LYS A 657 -12.14 -34.39 -15.50
C LYS A 657 -11.36 -33.97 -14.25
N ARG A 658 -11.80 -34.42 -13.07
CA ARG A 658 -11.17 -34.16 -11.78
C ARG A 658 -9.98 -35.10 -11.62
N ARG A 659 -8.81 -34.55 -11.27
CA ARG A 659 -7.62 -35.36 -10.97
C ARG A 659 -7.70 -35.84 -9.52
N ASP A 660 -7.12 -37.00 -9.24
CA ASP A 660 -6.97 -37.50 -7.87
C ASP A 660 -5.97 -36.61 -7.13
N THR A 661 -6.42 -35.99 -6.05
CA THR A 661 -5.60 -35.16 -5.17
C THR A 661 -5.90 -35.49 -3.71
N ASP A 662 -4.87 -35.48 -2.87
CA ASP A 662 -5.00 -35.72 -1.44
C ASP A 662 -5.09 -34.40 -0.68
N ASP A 663 -6.04 -34.32 0.25
CA ASP A 663 -6.14 -33.21 1.20
C ASP A 663 -4.97 -33.27 2.17
N PHE A 664 -4.19 -32.18 2.24
CA PHE A 664 -2.96 -32.18 3.02
C PHE A 664 -3.02 -31.26 4.24
N VAL A 665 -3.52 -30.04 4.07
CA VAL A 665 -3.64 -29.08 5.18
C VAL A 665 -4.86 -28.20 5.00
N THR A 666 -5.53 -27.91 6.10
CA THR A 666 -6.67 -26.98 6.16
C THR A 666 -6.29 -25.77 6.99
N TYR A 667 -6.55 -24.58 6.45
CA TYR A 667 -6.49 -23.33 7.17
C TYR A 667 -7.90 -22.83 7.40
N ARG A 668 -8.32 -22.71 8.65
CA ARG A 668 -9.56 -22.03 9.01
C ARG A 668 -9.27 -20.57 9.22
N ILE A 669 -10.00 -19.74 8.49
CA ILE A 669 -9.77 -18.30 8.43
C ILE A 669 -11.03 -17.59 8.91
N SER A 670 -10.85 -16.60 9.78
CA SER A 670 -11.92 -15.74 10.27
C SER A 670 -11.49 -14.27 10.31
N GLY A 671 -12.45 -13.36 10.24
CA GLY A 671 -12.22 -11.92 10.06
C GLY A 671 -12.64 -11.49 8.65
N ASN A 672 -11.87 -10.61 8.01
CA ASN A 672 -12.12 -10.13 6.65
C ASN A 672 -11.74 -11.18 5.57
N VAL A 673 -12.61 -12.17 5.37
CA VAL A 673 -12.33 -13.34 4.53
C VAL A 673 -12.73 -13.19 3.06
N GLU A 674 -13.52 -12.17 2.70
CA GLU A 674 -14.21 -12.09 1.40
C GLU A 674 -13.25 -12.01 0.20
N ASN A 675 -12.08 -11.40 0.40
CA ASN A 675 -11.04 -11.24 -0.63
C ASN A 675 -9.94 -12.29 -0.59
N VAL A 676 -9.97 -13.21 0.38
CA VAL A 676 -8.85 -14.14 0.62
C VAL A 676 -8.67 -15.08 -0.58
N TYR A 677 -9.75 -15.68 -1.07
CA TYR A 677 -9.65 -16.62 -2.20
C TYR A 677 -9.20 -15.94 -3.49
N SER A 678 -9.85 -14.85 -3.91
CA SER A 678 -9.47 -14.13 -5.13
C SER A 678 -8.01 -13.72 -5.09
N ALA A 679 -7.56 -13.16 -3.97
CA ALA A 679 -6.19 -12.72 -3.86
C ALA A 679 -5.17 -13.87 -3.84
N LEU A 680 -5.46 -14.99 -3.17
CA LEU A 680 -4.62 -16.18 -3.29
C LEU A 680 -4.54 -16.65 -4.75
N VAL A 681 -5.66 -16.65 -5.47
CA VAL A 681 -5.69 -17.06 -6.88
C VAL A 681 -4.79 -16.16 -7.74
N VAL A 682 -4.90 -14.85 -7.51
CA VAL A 682 -4.13 -13.82 -8.23
C VAL A 682 -2.64 -13.94 -7.89
N LEU A 683 -2.27 -13.86 -6.61
CA LEU A 683 -0.89 -13.79 -6.15
C LEU A 683 -0.09 -15.07 -6.46
N LEU A 684 -0.68 -16.26 -6.26
CA LEU A 684 -0.02 -17.52 -6.63
C LEU A 684 0.22 -17.60 -8.14
N GLY A 685 -0.75 -17.15 -8.94
CA GLY A 685 -0.61 -17.10 -10.39
C GLY A 685 0.29 -15.97 -10.90
N TYR A 686 0.74 -15.07 -10.03
CA TYR A 686 1.74 -14.04 -10.34
C TYR A 686 3.16 -14.47 -10.00
N THR A 687 3.37 -15.63 -9.40
CA THR A 687 4.71 -16.23 -9.23
C THR A 687 5.27 -16.71 -10.58
N ASN A 688 6.59 -16.89 -10.68
CA ASN A 688 7.23 -17.47 -11.88
C ASN A 688 7.20 -19.00 -11.84
N THR A 689 7.01 -19.54 -10.64
CA THR A 689 7.09 -20.97 -10.33
C THR A 689 5.80 -21.70 -10.71
N PHE A 690 4.64 -21.17 -10.31
CA PHE A 690 3.35 -21.85 -10.47
C PHE A 690 2.58 -21.28 -11.66
N LYS A 691 2.35 -22.12 -12.68
CA LYS A 691 1.48 -21.78 -13.82
C LYS A 691 0.03 -22.11 -13.47
N ARG A 692 -0.90 -21.19 -13.75
CA ARG A 692 -2.34 -21.46 -13.63
C ARG A 692 -2.72 -22.63 -14.55
N ALA A 693 -3.35 -23.66 -13.98
CA ALA A 693 -3.77 -24.85 -14.72
C ALA A 693 -5.28 -24.85 -14.96
N LYS A 694 -6.07 -25.03 -13.90
CA LYS A 694 -7.55 -25.10 -13.99
C LYS A 694 -8.19 -24.36 -12.84
N HIS A 695 -9.13 -23.48 -13.14
CA HIS A 695 -9.94 -22.78 -12.14
C HIS A 695 -11.42 -23.07 -12.37
N TRP A 696 -12.16 -23.31 -11.30
CA TRP A 696 -13.62 -23.45 -11.31
C TRP A 696 -14.19 -22.96 -9.99
N ARG A 697 -15.51 -23.07 -9.79
CA ARG A 697 -16.17 -22.55 -8.58
C ARG A 697 -15.44 -23.04 -7.31
N ASP A 698 -14.95 -22.09 -6.52
CA ASP A 698 -14.25 -22.28 -5.24
C ASP A 698 -12.95 -23.13 -5.28
N ASN A 699 -12.36 -23.37 -6.45
CA ASN A 699 -11.16 -24.19 -6.60
C ASN A 699 -10.16 -23.61 -7.62
N ALA A 700 -8.88 -23.70 -7.30
CA ALA A 700 -7.79 -23.33 -8.20
C ALA A 700 -6.66 -24.37 -8.18
N GLU A 701 -6.19 -24.76 -9.36
CA GLU A 701 -5.05 -25.65 -9.59
C GLU A 701 -3.92 -24.91 -10.29
N TYR A 702 -2.71 -25.25 -9.88
CA TYR A 702 -1.44 -24.76 -10.38
C TYR A 702 -0.52 -25.92 -10.73
N GLU A 703 0.30 -25.69 -11.75
CA GLU A 703 1.28 -26.64 -12.26
C GLU A 703 2.68 -26.04 -12.12
N LEU A 704 3.60 -26.81 -11.53
CA LEU A 704 5.01 -26.45 -11.43
C LEU A 704 5.77 -26.91 -12.68
N ASP A 705 5.71 -28.22 -12.90
CA ASP A 705 6.27 -29.01 -14.00
C ASP A 705 5.27 -30.12 -14.36
N SER A 706 5.48 -30.82 -15.49
CA SER A 706 4.58 -31.87 -15.98
C SER A 706 4.14 -32.84 -14.87
N ASP A 707 2.84 -32.91 -14.63
CA ASP A 707 2.14 -33.73 -13.62
C ASP A 707 2.34 -33.33 -12.14
N GLN A 708 3.16 -32.32 -11.81
CA GLN A 708 3.24 -31.77 -10.44
C GLN A 708 2.19 -30.69 -10.20
N ILE A 709 1.06 -31.10 -9.61
CA ILE A 709 -0.10 -30.22 -9.41
C ILE A 709 -0.27 -29.91 -7.94
N CYS A 710 -0.41 -28.61 -7.68
CA CYS A 710 -0.76 -28.06 -6.38
C CYS A 710 -2.08 -27.31 -6.55
N GLY A 711 -2.98 -27.41 -5.58
CA GLY A 711 -4.24 -26.70 -5.65
C GLY A 711 -4.75 -26.34 -4.28
N PHE A 712 -5.72 -25.45 -4.27
CA PHE A 712 -6.48 -25.17 -3.07
C PHE A 712 -7.94 -24.94 -3.40
N ARG A 713 -8.78 -25.14 -2.39
CA ARG A 713 -10.20 -24.88 -2.48
C ARG A 713 -10.73 -24.14 -1.28
N GLN A 714 -11.73 -23.32 -1.53
CA GLN A 714 -12.48 -22.61 -0.52
C GLN A 714 -13.69 -23.42 -0.09
N ILE A 715 -13.95 -23.47 1.21
CA ILE A 715 -15.19 -23.99 1.77
C ILE A 715 -15.76 -22.89 2.68
N ALA A 716 -16.82 -22.23 2.22
CA ALA A 716 -17.55 -21.27 3.05
C ALA A 716 -18.24 -22.02 4.21
N ARG A 717 -18.14 -21.44 5.42
CA ARG A 717 -18.84 -21.89 6.62
C ARG A 717 -19.88 -20.86 7.03
N ALA A 718 -20.74 -21.23 7.98
CA ALA A 718 -21.59 -20.26 8.66
C ALA A 718 -20.73 -19.15 9.32
N SER A 719 -21.36 -18.03 9.65
CA SER A 719 -20.76 -16.91 10.39
C SER A 719 -19.49 -16.28 9.77
N GLY A 720 -19.31 -16.29 8.44
CA GLY A 720 -18.21 -15.59 7.78
C GLY A 720 -16.82 -16.21 8.05
N VAL A 721 -16.79 -17.52 8.28
CA VAL A 721 -15.55 -18.32 8.40
C VAL A 721 -15.33 -19.05 7.08
N VAL A 722 -14.08 -19.17 6.66
CA VAL A 722 -13.72 -19.87 5.43
C VAL A 722 -12.61 -20.86 5.72
N ASP A 723 -12.77 -22.10 5.30
CA ASP A 723 -11.67 -23.06 5.27
C ASP A 723 -10.99 -22.98 3.88
N ILE A 724 -9.67 -22.80 3.86
CA ILE A 724 -8.83 -23.01 2.68
C ILE A 724 -8.15 -24.37 2.82
N VAL A 725 -8.46 -25.29 1.91
CA VAL A 725 -7.91 -26.65 1.93
C VAL A 725 -6.88 -26.77 0.81
N LEU A 726 -5.63 -27.06 1.16
CA LEU A 726 -4.59 -27.36 0.18
C LEU A 726 -4.62 -28.84 -0.19
N SER A 727 -4.48 -29.10 -1.48
CA SER A 727 -4.48 -30.44 -2.06
C SER A 727 -3.35 -30.59 -3.07
N TYR A 728 -2.76 -31.79 -3.12
CA TYR A 728 -1.66 -32.09 -4.04
C TYR A 728 -1.94 -33.37 -4.81
N ALA A 729 -1.53 -33.41 -6.07
CA ALA A 729 -1.51 -34.67 -6.79
C ALA A 729 -0.43 -35.61 -6.22
N PRO A 730 -0.65 -36.94 -6.24
CA PRO A 730 0.34 -37.91 -5.75
C PRO A 730 1.79 -37.71 -6.25
N PRO A 731 2.07 -37.41 -7.54
CA PRO A 731 3.43 -37.22 -8.04
C PRO A 731 4.11 -35.91 -7.58
N THR A 732 3.40 -34.99 -6.92
CA THR A 732 3.97 -33.70 -6.51
C THR A 732 5.07 -33.87 -5.46
N SER A 733 6.26 -33.32 -5.72
CA SER A 733 7.44 -33.45 -4.84
C SER A 733 7.26 -32.75 -3.48
N VAL A 734 7.97 -33.21 -2.44
CA VAL A 734 7.90 -32.60 -1.09
C VAL A 734 8.32 -31.13 -1.12
N SER A 735 9.38 -30.80 -1.87
CA SER A 735 9.85 -29.42 -2.03
C SER A 735 8.79 -28.52 -2.67
N ALA A 736 8.09 -29.01 -3.70
CA ALA A 736 6.99 -28.27 -4.35
C ALA A 736 5.81 -28.05 -3.39
N ARG A 737 5.45 -29.07 -2.59
CA ARG A 737 4.38 -28.97 -1.58
C ARG A 737 4.72 -27.92 -0.53
N LEU A 738 5.94 -27.96 0.02
CA LEU A 738 6.42 -27.01 1.02
C LEU A 738 6.52 -25.58 0.47
N LEU A 739 7.00 -25.41 -0.77
CA LEU A 739 7.04 -24.10 -1.42
C LEU A 739 5.63 -23.52 -1.63
N PHE A 740 4.70 -24.32 -2.13
CA PHE A 740 3.31 -23.90 -2.33
C PHE A 740 2.63 -23.57 -0.99
N GLN A 741 2.82 -24.40 0.03
CA GLN A 741 2.30 -24.17 1.38
C GLN A 741 2.89 -22.88 1.98
N GLY A 742 4.21 -22.71 1.89
CA GLY A 742 4.92 -21.54 2.41
C GLY A 742 4.43 -20.24 1.78
N LEU A 743 4.19 -20.23 0.46
CA LEU A 743 3.61 -19.08 -0.23
C LEU A 743 2.18 -18.77 0.22
N VAL A 744 1.33 -19.79 0.36
CA VAL A 744 -0.04 -19.59 0.87
C VAL A 744 0.00 -18.99 2.27
N GLU A 745 0.79 -19.57 3.18
CA GLU A 745 0.91 -19.08 4.56
C GLU A 745 1.44 -17.64 4.60
N GLU A 746 2.47 -17.33 3.80
CA GLU A 746 3.04 -15.99 3.71
C GLU A 746 2.05 -14.95 3.17
N PHE A 747 1.23 -15.31 2.17
CA PHE A 747 0.17 -14.42 1.67
C PHE A 747 -1.00 -14.25 2.65
N LEU A 748 -1.27 -15.25 3.49
CA LEU A 748 -2.29 -15.16 4.53
C LEU A 748 -1.82 -14.34 5.74
N LYS A 749 -0.58 -14.50 6.21
CA LYS A 749 -0.01 -13.79 7.37
C LYS A 749 -0.07 -12.27 7.25
N ARG A 750 0.01 -11.74 6.03
CA ARG A 750 0.03 -10.29 5.77
C ARG A 750 -1.36 -9.65 5.71
N ARG A 751 -2.41 -10.43 5.99
CA ARG A 751 -3.78 -9.94 6.00
C ARG A 751 -4.26 -9.84 7.44
N ASN A 752 -5.19 -8.92 7.67
CA ASN A 752 -5.87 -8.75 8.94
C ASN A 752 -6.90 -9.87 9.17
N ILE A 753 -6.43 -11.09 9.39
CA ILE A 753 -7.24 -12.32 9.53
C ILE A 753 -6.66 -13.22 10.63
N MET A 754 -7.54 -13.94 11.32
CA MET A 754 -7.14 -15.01 12.24
C MET A 754 -7.07 -16.34 11.48
N ILE A 755 -5.99 -17.08 11.66
CA ILE A 755 -5.70 -18.33 10.94
C ILE A 755 -5.47 -19.46 11.94
N GLU A 756 -6.24 -20.52 11.84
CA GLU A 756 -6.01 -21.79 12.55
C GLU A 756 -5.60 -22.87 11.55
N ARG A 757 -4.55 -23.62 11.86
CA ARG A 757 -4.00 -24.66 10.97
C ARG A 757 -4.37 -26.06 11.46
N PHE A 758 -4.86 -26.89 10.54
CA PHE A 758 -5.21 -28.29 10.77
C PHE A 758 -4.50 -29.17 9.73
N PRO A 759 -3.37 -29.82 10.08
CA PRO A 759 -2.65 -30.71 9.17
C PRO A 759 -3.38 -32.06 8.98
N SER A 760 -3.12 -32.73 7.87
CA SER A 760 -3.54 -34.12 7.67
C SER A 760 -2.89 -35.04 8.68
N VAL A 761 -3.65 -35.98 9.25
CA VAL A 761 -3.14 -36.97 10.20
C VAL A 761 -3.16 -38.32 9.51
N SER A 762 -2.00 -38.96 9.39
CA SER A 762 -1.90 -40.33 8.91
C SER A 762 -1.77 -41.30 10.08
N CYS A 763 -2.41 -42.46 9.98
CA CYS A 763 -2.26 -43.50 10.98
C CYS A 763 -0.84 -44.06 10.96
N ASN A 764 -0.19 -44.15 12.12
CA ASN A 764 1.17 -44.69 12.20
C ASN A 764 1.26 -46.15 11.74
N ALA A 765 0.21 -46.95 11.97
CA ALA A 765 0.16 -48.39 11.67
C ALA A 765 -0.21 -48.70 10.22
N CYS A 766 -1.36 -48.24 9.73
CA CYS A 766 -1.87 -48.57 8.39
C CYS A 766 -1.67 -47.49 7.33
N LYS A 767 -1.12 -46.33 7.71
CA LYS A 767 -0.94 -45.15 6.84
C LYS A 767 -2.22 -44.51 6.31
N TYR A 768 -3.40 -45.00 6.71
CA TYR A 768 -4.69 -44.37 6.43
C TYR A 768 -4.70 -42.90 6.85
N ILE A 769 -5.02 -42.02 5.91
CA ILE A 769 -5.18 -40.59 6.14
C ILE A 769 -6.57 -40.36 6.74
N GLN A 770 -6.62 -39.85 7.97
CA GLN A 770 -7.86 -39.62 8.68
C GLN A 770 -8.76 -38.59 7.97
N GLU A 771 -10.08 -38.76 8.07
CA GLU A 771 -11.02 -37.80 7.47
C GLU A 771 -10.79 -36.38 8.04
N ARG A 772 -10.64 -35.41 7.14
CA ARG A 772 -10.40 -33.99 7.47
C ARG A 772 -11.42 -33.45 8.47
N SER A 773 -12.70 -33.78 8.30
CA SER A 773 -13.77 -33.29 9.18
C SER A 773 -13.59 -33.79 10.62
N THR A 774 -13.19 -35.06 10.79
CA THR A 774 -12.90 -35.69 12.07
C THR A 774 -11.66 -35.07 12.73
N VAL A 775 -10.58 -34.87 11.98
CA VAL A 775 -9.34 -34.24 12.49
C VAL A 775 -9.63 -32.82 12.98
N VAL A 776 -10.26 -32.00 12.14
CA VAL A 776 -10.61 -30.61 12.46
C VAL A 776 -11.47 -30.55 13.71
N ARG A 777 -12.55 -31.36 13.80
CA ARG A 777 -13.42 -31.40 14.98
C ARG A 777 -12.64 -31.76 16.25
N ARG A 778 -11.83 -32.82 16.22
CA ARG A 778 -11.08 -33.30 17.40
C ARG A 778 -10.04 -32.28 17.88
N MET A 779 -9.37 -31.60 16.95
CA MET A 779 -8.41 -30.53 17.29
C MET A 779 -9.12 -29.30 17.84
N THR A 780 -10.27 -28.90 17.28
CA THR A 780 -11.10 -27.81 17.83
C THR A 780 -11.59 -28.14 19.25
N GLU A 781 -11.93 -29.40 19.54
CA GLU A 781 -12.26 -29.90 20.89
C GLU A 781 -11.04 -30.03 21.84
N ARG A 782 -9.85 -29.62 21.40
CA ARG A 782 -8.58 -29.71 22.16
C ARG A 782 -8.24 -31.14 22.62
N ARG A 783 -8.63 -32.15 21.84
CA ARG A 783 -8.21 -33.55 22.07
C ARG A 783 -6.75 -33.73 21.64
N THR A 784 -6.05 -34.66 22.29
CA THR A 784 -4.62 -34.94 22.02
C THR A 784 -4.40 -36.12 21.07
N PHE A 785 -5.46 -36.83 20.67
CA PHE A 785 -5.38 -38.02 19.82
C PHE A 785 -6.65 -38.26 19.01
N ILE A 786 -6.52 -39.08 17.97
CA ILE A 786 -7.58 -39.60 17.12
C ILE A 786 -7.41 -41.12 16.98
N ASN A 787 -8.51 -41.87 16.93
CA ASN A 787 -8.47 -43.31 16.65
C ASN A 787 -8.65 -43.50 15.15
N CYS A 788 -7.83 -44.36 14.55
CA CYS A 788 -7.88 -44.61 13.12
C CYS A 788 -9.24 -45.19 12.70
N GLU A 789 -9.88 -44.58 11.72
CA GLU A 789 -11.17 -45.05 11.19
C GLU A 789 -11.09 -46.43 10.51
N GLU A 790 -9.91 -46.82 10.01
CA GLU A 790 -9.70 -48.11 9.35
C GLU A 790 -9.26 -49.22 10.32
N CYS A 791 -8.24 -48.99 11.15
CA CYS A 791 -7.65 -50.02 12.00
C CYS A 791 -7.87 -49.83 13.52
N GLY A 792 -8.51 -48.74 13.94
CA GLY A 792 -8.76 -48.42 15.35
C GLY A 792 -7.56 -47.90 16.15
N GLU A 793 -6.35 -47.96 15.59
CA GLU A 793 -5.10 -47.57 16.27
C GLU A 793 -5.10 -46.09 16.67
N ARG A 794 -4.57 -45.81 17.87
CA ARG A 794 -4.51 -44.45 18.42
C ARG A 794 -3.35 -43.65 17.83
N SER A 795 -3.65 -42.56 17.15
CA SER A 795 -2.66 -41.65 16.55
C SER A 795 -2.65 -40.29 17.28
N PRO A 796 -1.48 -39.73 17.61
CA PRO A 796 -1.40 -38.43 18.26
C PRO A 796 -1.86 -37.31 17.31
N LEU A 797 -2.55 -36.30 17.86
CA LEU A 797 -2.87 -35.09 17.11
C LEU A 797 -1.72 -34.08 17.27
N PRO A 798 -1.23 -33.47 16.18
CA PRO A 798 -0.16 -32.49 16.24
C PRO A 798 -0.61 -31.20 16.93
N SER A 799 0.33 -30.49 17.55
CA SER A 799 0.08 -29.14 18.07
C SER A 799 -0.14 -28.14 16.92
N ILE A 800 -0.87 -27.06 17.17
CA ILE A 800 -1.23 -25.99 16.20
C ILE A 800 -0.02 -25.07 15.94
N THR A 801 1.21 -25.59 15.94
CA THR A 801 2.42 -24.80 15.67
C THR A 801 2.60 -24.58 14.18
N ILE A 802 3.11 -23.39 13.83
CA ILE A 802 3.58 -23.06 12.47
C ILE A 802 4.78 -23.96 12.17
N VAL A 803 4.84 -24.53 10.96
CA VAL A 803 5.99 -25.34 10.55
C VAL A 803 7.13 -24.39 10.22
N GLU A 804 8.31 -24.59 10.82
CA GLU A 804 9.54 -23.95 10.37
C GLU A 804 9.88 -24.45 8.98
N LEU A 805 9.94 -23.54 8.01
CA LEU A 805 10.39 -23.87 6.66
C LEU A 805 11.91 -24.05 6.65
N PRO A 806 12.45 -25.04 5.92
CA PRO A 806 13.89 -25.12 5.69
C PRO A 806 14.41 -23.81 5.07
N GLY A 807 15.56 -23.30 5.52
CA GLY A 807 16.06 -21.97 5.12
C GLY A 807 16.21 -21.75 3.60
N GLN A 808 16.47 -22.80 2.82
CA GLN A 808 16.49 -22.72 1.34
C GLN A 808 15.09 -22.49 0.76
N ILE A 809 14.06 -23.15 1.31
CA ILE A 809 12.66 -22.99 0.87
C ILE A 809 12.14 -21.63 1.31
N ASP A 810 12.48 -21.18 2.52
CA ASP A 810 12.14 -19.85 2.99
C ASP A 810 12.72 -18.76 2.07
N GLY A 811 13.99 -18.87 1.69
CA GLY A 811 14.60 -17.98 0.69
C GLY A 811 13.85 -17.93 -0.65
N GLU A 812 13.41 -19.09 -1.15
CA GLU A 812 12.64 -19.21 -2.40
C GLU A 812 11.23 -18.58 -2.26
N VAL A 813 10.55 -18.78 -1.12
CA VAL A 813 9.25 -18.15 -0.81
C VAL A 813 9.37 -16.63 -0.85
N GLN A 814 10.41 -16.05 -0.23
CA GLN A 814 10.64 -14.60 -0.22
C GLN A 814 10.91 -14.06 -1.63
N VAL A 815 11.61 -14.82 -2.48
CA VAL A 815 11.85 -14.46 -3.88
C VAL A 815 10.54 -14.44 -4.67
N GLN A 816 9.76 -15.54 -4.64
CA GLN A 816 8.51 -15.64 -5.38
C GLN A 816 7.45 -14.64 -4.89
N GLN A 817 7.45 -14.30 -3.61
CA GLN A 817 6.62 -13.22 -3.07
C GLN A 817 6.95 -11.87 -3.69
N ARG A 818 8.24 -11.50 -3.79
CA ARG A 818 8.66 -10.25 -4.43
C ARG A 818 8.27 -10.22 -5.90
N VAL A 819 8.40 -11.35 -6.60
CA VAL A 819 7.95 -11.48 -8.00
C VAL A 819 6.45 -11.22 -8.13
N ALA A 820 5.62 -11.85 -7.28
CA ALA A 820 4.17 -11.67 -7.32
C ALA A 820 3.78 -10.20 -7.13
N ARG A 821 4.44 -9.49 -6.21
CA ARG A 821 4.24 -8.06 -5.96
C ARG A 821 4.68 -7.18 -7.13
N GLY A 822 5.87 -7.45 -7.68
CA GLY A 822 6.37 -6.75 -8.85
C GLY A 822 5.38 -6.87 -10.02
N ARG A 823 4.74 -8.03 -10.17
CA ARG A 823 3.68 -8.24 -11.16
C ARG A 823 2.40 -7.46 -10.82
N SER A 824 1.90 -7.47 -9.58
CA SER A 824 0.72 -6.66 -9.19
C SER A 824 0.97 -5.16 -9.41
N ALA A 825 2.16 -4.66 -9.06
CA ALA A 825 2.56 -3.28 -9.34
C ALA A 825 2.60 -3.00 -10.85
N TYR A 826 3.13 -3.94 -11.64
CA TYR A 826 3.23 -3.79 -13.10
C TYR A 826 1.83 -3.75 -13.74
N GLN A 827 0.93 -4.63 -13.30
CA GLN A 827 -0.47 -4.62 -13.74
C GLN A 827 -1.18 -3.31 -13.38
N SER A 828 -0.87 -2.73 -12.22
CA SER A 828 -1.39 -1.41 -11.83
C SER A 828 -0.84 -0.30 -12.73
N ALA A 829 0.47 -0.31 -13.01
CA ALA A 829 1.11 0.66 -13.91
C ALA A 829 0.57 0.58 -15.35
N LEU A 830 0.23 -0.62 -15.83
CA LEU A 830 -0.36 -0.81 -17.15
C LEU A 830 -1.70 -0.09 -17.34
N VAL A 831 -2.49 0.13 -16.27
CA VAL A 831 -3.72 0.94 -16.36
C VAL A 831 -3.38 2.34 -16.90
N HIS A 832 -2.34 2.96 -16.33
CA HIS A 832 -1.88 4.29 -16.76
C HIS A 832 -1.27 4.27 -18.16
N VAL A 833 -0.45 3.27 -18.50
CA VAL A 833 0.13 3.14 -19.85
C VAL A 833 -0.97 3.04 -20.90
N LYS A 834 -1.96 2.17 -20.69
CA LYS A 834 -3.09 1.99 -21.60
C LYS A 834 -3.95 3.26 -21.69
N SER A 835 -4.13 3.97 -20.58
CA SER A 835 -4.84 5.26 -20.54
C SER A 835 -4.12 6.31 -21.38
N ILE A 836 -2.80 6.49 -21.21
CA ILE A 836 -1.97 7.41 -22.00
C ILE A 836 -2.00 7.04 -23.50
N ALA A 837 -1.83 5.75 -23.82
CA ALA A 837 -1.83 5.29 -25.20
C ALA A 837 -3.16 5.55 -25.89
N ARG A 838 -4.27 5.30 -25.20
CA ARG A 838 -5.64 5.56 -25.68
C ARG A 838 -5.89 7.05 -25.90
N ASP A 839 -5.51 7.90 -24.96
CA ASP A 839 -5.77 9.34 -25.03
C ASP A 839 -4.91 10.04 -26.11
N ARG A 840 -3.70 9.53 -26.37
CA ARG A 840 -2.86 9.95 -27.49
C ARG A 840 -3.25 9.30 -28.83
N GLY A 841 -4.25 8.41 -28.86
CA GLY A 841 -4.70 7.72 -30.07
C GLY A 841 -3.65 6.78 -30.67
N LEU A 842 -2.79 6.18 -29.84
CA LEU A 842 -1.73 5.27 -30.29
C LEU A 842 -2.30 3.92 -30.69
N THR A 843 -1.74 3.33 -31.75
CA THR A 843 -2.08 1.97 -32.19
C THR A 843 -1.34 0.91 -31.38
N LYS A 844 -1.94 -0.28 -31.25
CA LYS A 844 -1.29 -1.43 -30.60
C LYS A 844 -0.01 -1.80 -31.37
N PRO A 845 1.18 -1.76 -30.75
CA PRO A 845 2.43 -2.07 -31.44
C PRO A 845 2.54 -3.57 -31.68
N THR A 846 3.21 -3.94 -32.77
CA THR A 846 3.54 -5.32 -33.11
C THR A 846 5.02 -5.62 -32.82
N CYS A 847 5.30 -6.73 -32.15
CA CYS A 847 6.65 -7.08 -31.74
C CYS A 847 6.98 -8.54 -32.06
N PHE A 848 8.09 -8.76 -32.76
CA PHE A 848 8.66 -10.08 -32.95
C PHE A 848 9.70 -10.38 -31.86
N ILE A 849 9.65 -11.55 -31.24
CA ILE A 849 10.64 -11.99 -30.25
C ILE A 849 11.53 -13.07 -30.88
N SER A 850 12.80 -12.72 -31.12
CA SER A 850 13.83 -13.63 -31.58
C SER A 850 14.63 -14.15 -30.39
N TYR A 851 14.69 -15.48 -30.24
CA TYR A 851 15.29 -16.14 -29.09
C TYR A 851 15.77 -17.57 -29.42
N ALA A 852 16.55 -18.16 -28.51
CA ALA A 852 17.06 -19.52 -28.68
C ALA A 852 16.06 -20.58 -28.18
N TRP A 853 15.12 -20.97 -29.03
CA TRP A 853 14.16 -22.03 -28.70
C TRP A 853 14.81 -23.42 -28.56
N GLY A 854 14.17 -24.37 -27.86
CA GLY A 854 14.69 -25.73 -27.63
C GLY A 854 15.48 -25.92 -26.34
N GLN A 855 15.64 -24.85 -25.55
CA GLN A 855 16.07 -24.90 -24.16
C GLN A 855 14.85 -24.60 -23.27
N TRP A 856 14.48 -25.56 -22.41
CA TRP A 856 13.24 -25.47 -21.64
C TRP A 856 13.13 -24.19 -20.79
N ASP A 857 14.23 -23.74 -20.19
CA ASP A 857 14.29 -22.51 -19.39
C ASP A 857 14.07 -21.24 -20.22
N ASP A 858 14.70 -21.14 -21.40
CA ASP A 858 14.55 -20.00 -22.30
C ASP A 858 13.14 -19.98 -22.92
N ASP A 859 12.61 -21.14 -23.33
CA ASP A 859 11.23 -21.27 -23.84
C ASP A 859 10.20 -20.84 -22.78
N LYS A 860 10.31 -21.35 -21.54
CA LYS A 860 9.40 -21.00 -20.44
C LYS A 860 9.42 -19.50 -20.15
N TRP A 861 10.60 -18.89 -20.14
CA TRP A 861 10.78 -17.48 -19.86
C TRP A 861 10.27 -16.58 -21.00
N VAL A 862 10.52 -16.94 -22.27
CA VAL A 862 10.04 -16.15 -23.42
C VAL A 862 8.53 -16.23 -23.55
N HIS A 863 7.90 -17.38 -23.30
CA HIS A 863 6.44 -17.48 -23.24
C HIS A 863 5.83 -16.64 -22.10
N GLN A 864 6.56 -16.43 -21.02
CA GLN A 864 6.14 -15.52 -19.96
C GLN A 864 6.24 -14.06 -20.41
N LEU A 865 7.38 -13.66 -20.98
CA LEU A 865 7.57 -12.32 -21.56
C LEU A 865 6.49 -11.99 -22.60
N ALA A 866 6.19 -12.93 -23.50
CA ALA A 866 5.16 -12.76 -24.52
C ALA A 866 3.79 -12.48 -23.90
N ARG A 867 3.37 -13.28 -22.91
CA ARG A 867 2.09 -13.08 -22.20
C ARG A 867 2.03 -11.74 -21.48
N ASP A 868 3.11 -11.35 -20.80
CA ASP A 868 3.16 -10.07 -20.09
C ASP A 868 3.08 -8.88 -21.08
N LEU A 869 3.69 -9.00 -22.28
CA LEU A 869 3.57 -8.01 -23.36
C LEU A 869 2.16 -7.98 -23.99
N GLU A 870 1.54 -9.14 -24.21
CA GLU A 870 0.16 -9.23 -24.74
C GLU A 870 -0.85 -8.58 -23.79
N VAL A 871 -0.69 -8.79 -22.48
CA VAL A 871 -1.50 -8.11 -21.46
C VAL A 871 -1.34 -6.59 -21.50
N ALA A 872 -0.18 -6.10 -21.94
CA ALA A 872 0.10 -4.68 -22.18
C ALA A 872 -0.44 -4.16 -23.53
N ASP A 873 -1.27 -4.92 -24.25
CA ASP A 873 -1.79 -4.60 -25.59
C ASP A 873 -0.71 -4.54 -26.70
N VAL A 874 0.39 -5.28 -26.54
CA VAL A 874 1.38 -5.51 -27.60
C VAL A 874 1.05 -6.79 -28.35
N ALA A 875 0.96 -6.74 -29.68
CA ALA A 875 0.76 -7.94 -30.49
C ALA A 875 2.09 -8.67 -30.68
N VAL A 876 2.26 -9.81 -30.00
CA VAL A 876 3.51 -10.58 -30.00
C VAL A 876 3.52 -11.64 -31.10
N ILE A 877 4.64 -11.75 -31.79
CA ILE A 877 4.95 -12.82 -32.74
C ILE A 877 6.15 -13.58 -32.16
N LEU A 878 5.97 -14.85 -31.85
CA LEU A 878 7.05 -15.73 -31.39
C LEU A 878 7.70 -16.48 -32.54
N ASP A 879 9.01 -16.66 -32.46
CA ASP A 879 9.76 -17.61 -33.29
C ASP A 879 9.51 -19.06 -32.81
N VAL A 880 8.28 -19.56 -33.01
CA VAL A 880 7.98 -20.99 -32.85
C VAL A 880 7.42 -21.52 -34.15
N TRP A 881 8.24 -22.26 -34.89
CA TRP A 881 7.83 -22.99 -36.10
C TRP A 881 6.97 -24.23 -35.77
N ASN A 882 6.01 -24.14 -34.84
CA ASN A 882 5.01 -25.20 -34.55
C ASN A 882 3.68 -25.02 -35.28
N ASN A 883 3.50 -23.94 -36.06
CA ASN A 883 2.44 -23.87 -37.08
C ASN A 883 2.85 -24.58 -38.39
N SER A 884 3.83 -25.48 -38.34
CA SER A 884 4.25 -26.38 -39.43
C SER A 884 3.31 -27.58 -39.57
N SER A 885 2.00 -27.34 -39.63
CA SER A 885 1.13 -28.27 -40.35
C SER A 885 1.63 -28.36 -41.80
N ALA A 886 1.68 -29.56 -42.38
CA ALA A 886 2.07 -29.74 -43.78
C ALA A 886 1.31 -28.74 -44.68
N GLY A 887 2.05 -27.85 -45.36
CA GLY A 887 1.48 -26.76 -46.19
C GLY A 887 1.62 -25.33 -45.64
N ALA A 888 2.22 -25.11 -44.48
CA ALA A 888 2.50 -23.76 -43.97
C ALA A 888 3.51 -23.00 -44.84
N SER A 889 3.19 -21.75 -45.22
CA SER A 889 4.01 -20.91 -46.11
C SER A 889 5.07 -20.12 -45.33
N VAL A 890 6.34 -20.48 -45.50
CA VAL A 890 7.51 -19.73 -44.97
C VAL A 890 7.53 -18.27 -45.45
N PRO A 891 7.24 -17.95 -46.73
CA PRO A 891 7.13 -16.56 -47.18
C PRO A 891 6.11 -15.72 -46.41
N ARG A 892 4.95 -16.28 -46.05
CA ARG A 892 3.89 -15.58 -45.31
C ARG A 892 4.27 -15.30 -43.86
N PHE A 893 5.10 -16.15 -43.25
CA PHE A 893 5.67 -15.92 -41.92
C PHE A 893 6.72 -14.81 -41.95
N LEU A 894 7.64 -14.86 -42.91
CA LEU A 894 8.66 -13.80 -43.11
C LEU A 894 8.02 -12.45 -43.41
N GLU A 895 6.94 -12.41 -44.20
CA GLU A 895 6.18 -11.18 -44.47
C GLU A 895 5.54 -10.59 -43.20
N ARG A 896 5.12 -11.43 -42.23
CA ARG A 896 4.57 -10.96 -40.95
C ARG A 896 5.66 -10.40 -40.03
N ILE A 897 6.85 -11.01 -40.03
CA ILE A 897 7.99 -10.52 -39.25
C ILE A 897 8.51 -9.20 -39.83
N ASP A 898 8.62 -9.09 -41.16
CA ASP A 898 9.10 -7.87 -41.81
C ASP A 898 8.20 -6.65 -41.50
N LYS A 899 6.89 -6.88 -41.42
CA LYS A 899 5.89 -5.86 -41.04
C LYS A 899 5.82 -5.56 -39.54
N SER A 900 6.60 -6.22 -38.68
CA SER A 900 6.55 -5.93 -37.24
C SER A 900 7.14 -4.55 -36.92
N ASP A 901 6.53 -3.81 -35.99
CA ASP A 901 7.04 -2.49 -35.59
C ASP A 901 8.39 -2.61 -34.89
N PHE A 902 8.59 -3.68 -34.10
CA PHE A 902 9.79 -3.93 -33.30
C PHE A 902 10.25 -5.39 -33.35
N ILE A 903 11.53 -5.59 -33.02
CA ILE A 903 12.17 -6.89 -32.82
C ILE A 903 12.85 -6.88 -31.45
N ILE A 904 12.46 -7.76 -30.55
CA ILE A 904 13.16 -8.02 -29.30
C ILE A 904 14.11 -9.20 -29.52
N VAL A 905 15.40 -8.98 -29.25
CA VAL A 905 16.43 -10.02 -29.33
C VAL A 905 16.78 -10.47 -27.91
N VAL A 906 16.40 -11.70 -27.57
CA VAL A 906 16.65 -12.28 -26.24
C VAL A 906 18.02 -12.94 -26.23
N GLY A 907 18.99 -12.23 -25.68
CA GLY A 907 20.37 -12.68 -25.54
C GLY A 907 20.55 -13.67 -24.40
N SER A 908 20.96 -14.88 -24.76
CA SER A 908 21.47 -15.93 -23.88
C SER A 908 22.74 -16.54 -24.51
N PRO A 909 23.59 -17.25 -23.74
CA PRO A 909 24.72 -17.97 -24.32
C PRO A 909 24.29 -18.94 -25.44
N ALA A 910 23.12 -19.56 -25.31
CA ALA A 910 22.53 -20.42 -26.34
C ALA A 910 22.17 -19.63 -27.61
N TYR A 911 21.61 -18.42 -27.46
CA TYR A 911 21.34 -17.54 -28.61
C TYR A 911 22.59 -17.17 -29.38
N ARG A 912 23.69 -16.88 -28.68
CA ARG A 912 24.98 -16.57 -29.31
C ARG A 912 25.52 -17.75 -30.12
N GLN A 913 25.52 -18.94 -29.54
CA GLN A 913 25.98 -20.17 -30.22
C GLN A 913 25.16 -20.47 -31.48
N LYS A 914 23.84 -20.27 -31.40
CA LYS A 914 22.95 -20.42 -32.57
C LYS A 914 23.20 -19.38 -33.66
N TYR A 915 23.49 -18.14 -33.28
CA TYR A 915 23.84 -17.08 -34.23
C TYR A 915 25.15 -17.37 -34.98
N GLU A 916 26.10 -18.03 -34.33
CA GLU A 916 27.40 -18.41 -34.91
C GLU A 916 27.36 -19.72 -35.72
N ASN A 917 26.21 -20.43 -35.73
CA ASN A 917 26.02 -21.74 -36.36
C ASN A 917 26.94 -22.86 -35.81
N ASP A 918 27.31 -22.80 -34.52
CA ASP A 918 28.28 -23.73 -33.92
C ASP A 918 27.69 -25.09 -33.46
N VAL A 919 26.37 -25.32 -33.54
CA VAL A 919 25.72 -26.58 -33.10
C VAL A 919 24.62 -27.03 -34.07
N SER A 920 24.66 -28.28 -34.54
CA SER A 920 23.73 -28.86 -35.53
C SER A 920 22.51 -29.59 -34.95
N GLU A 921 22.42 -29.80 -33.64
CA GLU A 921 21.38 -30.65 -33.01
C GLU A 921 20.11 -29.91 -32.53
N PHE A 922 20.09 -28.57 -32.49
CA PHE A 922 18.96 -27.80 -31.95
C PHE A 922 18.47 -26.68 -32.88
N GLY A 923 18.41 -26.91 -34.19
CA GLY A 923 17.89 -25.95 -35.17
C GLY A 923 18.75 -24.67 -35.32
N SER A 924 18.93 -24.21 -36.55
CA SER A 924 19.54 -22.91 -36.81
C SER A 924 18.52 -21.78 -36.59
N ILE A 925 18.98 -20.61 -36.12
CA ILE A 925 18.20 -19.38 -36.37
C ILE A 925 18.05 -19.30 -37.89
N VAL A 926 16.81 -19.16 -38.39
CA VAL A 926 16.58 -19.14 -39.84
C VAL A 926 17.42 -18.01 -40.42
N ALA A 927 18.23 -18.27 -41.45
CA ALA A 927 19.11 -17.26 -42.04
C ALA A 927 18.37 -15.95 -42.37
N ALA A 928 17.11 -16.07 -42.75
CA ALA A 928 16.19 -14.96 -42.99
C ALA A 928 15.93 -14.05 -41.77
N GLU A 929 15.97 -14.55 -40.52
CA GLU A 929 15.84 -13.74 -39.30
C GLU A 929 17.11 -12.96 -39.01
N VAL A 930 18.27 -13.60 -39.16
CA VAL A 930 19.57 -12.95 -39.04
C VAL A 930 19.70 -11.85 -40.09
N ASP A 931 19.30 -12.13 -41.32
CA ASP A 931 19.27 -11.16 -42.41
C ASP A 931 18.32 -9.99 -42.11
N LEU A 932 17.14 -10.26 -41.54
CA LEU A 932 16.18 -9.24 -41.18
C LEU A 932 16.67 -8.33 -40.04
N ILE A 933 17.27 -8.89 -39.00
CA ILE A 933 17.92 -8.13 -37.93
C ILE A 933 19.07 -7.29 -38.50
N ASN A 934 19.93 -7.89 -39.32
CA ASN A 934 21.07 -7.21 -39.94
C ASN A 934 20.62 -6.09 -40.89
N ASN A 935 19.56 -6.28 -41.66
CA ASN A 935 18.98 -5.27 -42.55
C ASN A 935 18.41 -4.08 -41.76
N ARG A 936 17.72 -4.31 -40.64
CA ARG A 936 17.27 -3.22 -39.76
C ARG A 936 18.45 -2.50 -39.09
N MET A 937 19.48 -3.24 -38.69
CA MET A 937 20.67 -2.70 -38.03
C MET A 937 21.62 -1.94 -38.96
N THR A 938 21.63 -2.24 -40.26
CA THR A 938 22.41 -1.52 -41.28
C THR A 938 21.67 -0.32 -41.88
N GLY A 939 20.37 -0.18 -41.61
CA GLY A 939 19.52 0.92 -42.07
C GLY A 939 19.69 2.26 -41.31
N ARG A 940 18.68 3.14 -41.46
CA ARG A 940 18.58 4.44 -40.77
C ARG A 940 18.44 4.27 -39.25
N GLU A 941 18.70 5.31 -38.48
CA GLU A 941 18.63 5.24 -37.00
C GLU A 941 17.24 4.86 -36.49
N SER A 942 16.17 5.25 -37.18
CA SER A 942 14.79 4.80 -36.89
C SER A 942 14.62 3.29 -36.99
N ASN A 943 15.30 2.65 -37.95
CA ASN A 943 15.24 1.20 -38.15
C ASN A 943 16.08 0.49 -37.09
N LYS A 944 17.25 1.05 -36.76
CA LYS A 944 18.11 0.55 -35.68
C LYS A 944 17.41 0.61 -34.32
N SER A 945 16.65 1.67 -34.04
CA SER A 945 15.88 1.80 -32.79
C SER A 945 14.70 0.83 -32.68
N SER A 946 14.33 0.13 -33.76
CA SER A 946 13.29 -0.90 -33.72
C SER A 946 13.81 -2.26 -33.23
N VAL A 947 15.12 -2.44 -33.12
CA VAL A 947 15.76 -3.66 -32.62
C VAL A 947 16.18 -3.45 -31.17
N LEU A 948 15.54 -4.18 -30.26
CA LEU A 948 15.70 -4.03 -28.81
C LEU A 948 16.49 -5.23 -28.25
N PRO A 949 17.78 -5.07 -27.91
CA PRO A 949 18.55 -6.14 -27.29
C PRO A 949 18.19 -6.27 -25.81
N LEU A 950 17.92 -7.50 -25.40
CA LEU A 950 17.62 -7.90 -24.03
C LEU A 950 18.65 -8.93 -23.57
N LEU A 951 19.17 -8.81 -22.35
CA LEU A 951 20.07 -9.78 -21.75
C LEU A 951 19.32 -10.62 -20.72
N ARG A 952 19.11 -11.91 -21.03
CA ARG A 952 18.42 -12.85 -20.15
C ARG A 952 19.37 -13.58 -19.21
N SER A 953 20.51 -14.00 -19.73
CA SER A 953 21.54 -14.74 -19.00
C SER A 953 22.91 -14.47 -19.62
N GLY A 954 23.98 -14.75 -18.88
CA GLY A 954 25.35 -14.52 -19.34
C GLY A 954 25.76 -13.05 -19.41
N THR A 955 26.81 -12.76 -20.17
CA THR A 955 27.32 -11.40 -20.40
C THR A 955 26.97 -10.92 -21.80
N ARG A 956 26.94 -9.60 -22.03
CA ARG A 956 26.60 -9.02 -23.36
C ARG A 956 27.47 -9.59 -24.49
N GLN A 957 28.76 -9.79 -24.23
CA GLN A 957 29.72 -10.30 -25.22
C GLN A 957 29.43 -11.75 -25.64
N HIS A 958 28.98 -12.57 -24.68
CA HIS A 958 28.77 -14.01 -24.87
C HIS A 958 27.33 -14.39 -25.16
N SER A 959 26.40 -13.42 -25.16
CA SER A 959 24.95 -13.69 -25.25
C SER A 959 24.27 -12.92 -26.37
N LEU A 960 24.91 -11.87 -26.92
CA LEU A 960 24.36 -11.06 -28.01
C LEU A 960 25.29 -11.08 -29.24
N PRO A 961 24.73 -10.97 -30.46
CA PRO A 961 25.47 -10.77 -31.70
C PRO A 961 26.39 -9.54 -31.67
N PRO A 962 27.53 -9.52 -32.39
CA PRO A 962 28.51 -8.43 -32.29
C PRO A 962 27.92 -7.04 -32.57
N LEU A 963 26.99 -6.96 -33.53
CA LEU A 963 26.30 -5.72 -33.92
C LEU A 963 25.40 -5.13 -32.82
N LEU A 964 25.00 -5.93 -31.83
CA LEU A 964 24.14 -5.51 -30.73
C LEU A 964 24.91 -5.22 -29.43
N GLN A 965 26.18 -5.62 -29.31
CA GLN A 965 26.96 -5.48 -28.07
C GLN A 965 27.22 -4.01 -27.67
N GLY A 966 27.30 -3.10 -28.65
CA GLY A 966 27.51 -1.66 -28.42
C GLY A 966 26.22 -0.87 -28.13
N ARG A 967 25.05 -1.53 -28.07
CA ARG A 967 23.75 -0.89 -27.86
C ARG A 967 23.30 -0.94 -26.40
N VAL A 968 22.42 -0.01 -26.03
CA VAL A 968 21.74 -0.03 -24.73
C VAL A 968 20.91 -1.32 -24.66
N THR A 969 21.24 -2.16 -23.68
CA THR A 969 20.63 -3.48 -23.50
C THR A 969 19.78 -3.47 -22.24
N TYR A 970 18.56 -4.00 -22.32
CA TYR A 970 17.72 -4.25 -21.14
C TYR A 970 18.26 -5.46 -20.39
N ASP A 971 18.83 -5.24 -19.22
CA ASP A 971 19.37 -6.32 -18.38
C ASP A 971 18.27 -6.92 -17.50
N MET A 972 17.89 -8.17 -17.79
CA MET A 972 16.90 -8.97 -17.06
C MET A 972 17.52 -10.25 -16.50
N THR A 973 18.84 -10.22 -16.21
CA THR A 973 19.56 -11.36 -15.63
C THR A 973 19.11 -11.67 -14.20
N THR A 974 18.64 -10.66 -13.47
CA THR A 974 18.09 -10.80 -12.11
C THR A 974 16.58 -10.59 -12.10
N GLU A 975 15.87 -11.35 -11.25
CA GLU A 975 14.41 -11.24 -11.15
C GLU A 975 13.94 -9.86 -10.65
N GLU A 976 14.72 -9.21 -9.78
CA GLU A 976 14.44 -7.85 -9.27
C GLU A 976 14.35 -6.81 -10.41
N ASN A 977 15.07 -7.02 -11.52
CA ASN A 977 15.08 -6.12 -12.66
C ASN A 977 13.99 -6.42 -13.69
N TYR A 978 13.28 -7.55 -13.60
CA TYR A 978 12.37 -7.99 -14.65
C TYR A 978 11.26 -6.97 -14.93
N PHE A 979 10.41 -6.65 -13.95
CA PHE A 979 9.28 -5.74 -14.18
C PHE A 979 9.67 -4.30 -14.46
N PRO A 980 10.69 -3.69 -13.80
CA PRO A 980 11.15 -2.35 -14.15
C PRO A 980 11.61 -2.24 -15.59
N ARG A 981 12.32 -3.26 -16.09
CA ARG A 981 12.77 -3.32 -17.48
C ARG A 981 11.64 -3.63 -18.44
N LEU A 982 10.69 -4.48 -18.04
CA LEU A 982 9.51 -4.78 -18.85
C LEU A 982 8.65 -3.53 -19.05
N LEU A 983 8.44 -2.72 -18.01
CA LEU A 983 7.75 -1.44 -18.15
C LEU A 983 8.49 -0.51 -19.12
N ASP A 984 9.81 -0.37 -18.98
CA ASP A 984 10.62 0.43 -19.91
C ASP A 984 10.48 -0.07 -21.37
N ILE A 985 10.42 -1.39 -21.59
CA ILE A 985 10.20 -2.00 -22.91
C ILE A 985 8.82 -1.63 -23.44
N VAL A 986 7.75 -1.83 -22.65
CA VAL A 986 6.38 -1.49 -23.06
C VAL A 986 6.29 -0.01 -23.44
N LEU A 987 6.81 0.90 -22.62
CA LEU A 987 6.83 2.33 -22.91
C LEU A 987 7.55 2.64 -24.25
N THR A 988 8.65 1.94 -24.51
CA THR A 988 9.41 2.06 -25.77
C THR A 988 8.62 1.55 -26.97
N LEU A 989 7.92 0.41 -26.83
CA LEU A 989 7.08 -0.16 -27.90
C LEU A 989 5.90 0.76 -28.26
N PHE A 990 5.31 1.44 -27.27
CA PHE A 990 4.31 2.49 -27.50
C PHE A 990 4.92 3.83 -27.94
N LYS A 991 6.26 3.93 -28.10
CA LYS A 991 6.98 5.16 -28.46
C LYS A 991 6.69 6.33 -27.52
N LEU A 992 6.55 6.04 -26.23
CA LEU A 992 6.37 7.04 -25.18
C LEU A 992 7.74 7.54 -24.72
N ASP A 993 7.97 8.85 -24.86
CA ASP A 993 9.23 9.49 -24.47
C ASP A 993 9.44 9.42 -22.96
N PHE A 994 10.64 9.04 -22.54
CA PHE A 994 11.04 8.97 -21.13
C PHE A 994 11.24 10.35 -20.49
N GLN A 995 11.42 11.40 -21.29
CA GLN A 995 11.50 12.79 -20.83
C GLN A 995 10.13 13.45 -20.70
N ASP A 996 9.06 12.80 -21.15
CA ASP A 996 7.69 13.26 -20.91
C ASP A 996 7.40 13.17 -19.40
N ALA A 997 7.01 14.30 -18.79
CA ALA A 997 6.78 14.39 -17.35
C ALA A 997 5.78 13.35 -16.82
N THR A 998 4.79 12.97 -17.64
CA THR A 998 3.81 11.92 -17.30
C THR A 998 4.48 10.55 -17.19
N VAL A 999 5.31 10.24 -18.19
CA VAL A 999 6.00 8.95 -18.31
C VAL A 999 7.11 8.85 -17.27
N GLU A 1000 7.84 9.94 -17.02
CA GLU A 1000 8.84 10.02 -15.97
C GLU A 1000 8.21 9.77 -14.60
N ASN A 1001 7.10 10.44 -14.28
CA ASN A 1001 6.41 10.24 -13.00
C ASN A 1001 5.91 8.81 -12.83
N LEU A 1002 5.36 8.19 -13.89
CA LEU A 1002 4.94 6.79 -13.87
C LEU A 1002 6.12 5.85 -13.59
N ARG A 1003 7.27 6.09 -14.24
CA ARG A 1003 8.49 5.28 -14.05
C ARG A 1003 9.09 5.44 -12.66
N GLU A 1004 9.08 6.65 -12.12
CA GLU A 1004 9.50 6.91 -10.75
C GLU A 1004 8.60 6.16 -9.78
N ARG A 1005 7.26 6.32 -9.87
CA ARG A 1005 6.31 5.59 -9.01
C ARG A 1005 6.45 4.08 -9.08
N PHE A 1006 6.87 3.54 -10.22
CA PHE A 1006 7.02 2.09 -10.42
C PHE A 1006 8.36 1.53 -9.91
N ARG A 1007 9.45 2.31 -10.00
CA ARG A 1007 10.81 1.89 -9.61
C ARG A 1007 11.09 2.01 -8.12
N ILE A 1008 10.25 2.78 -7.45
CA ILE A 1008 10.18 2.95 -6.01
C ILE A 1008 9.43 1.75 -5.44
#